data_AF-A0AAW9SU67-F1
#
_entry.id   AF-A0AAW9SU67-F1
#
_cell.length_a   1.000
_cell.length_b   1.000
_cell.length_c   1.000
_cell.angle_alpha   90.00
_cell.angle_beta   90.00
_cell.angle_gamma   90.00
#
_symmetry.space_group_name_H-M   'P 1'
#
loop_
_entity.id
_entity.type
_entity.pdbx_description
1 polymer ?
#
loop_
_entity_poly.entity_id
_entity_poly.type
_entity_poly.pdbx_seq_one_letter_code
_entity_poly.pdbx_strand_id
1 'polypeptide(L)'
;MTWQLRVAATGEVIPQGLFADASERVITLADGVLPDVDYEIRASFVTGAPDLRSWSAWLPVTTPDLRLSTADFADDIRDSVTTLNQWITDGVTDLGGDLAALEDGLTAEAAARAQAIADEAAQRIADAAALADRWRGLRDAVHDLQSEVVELAAGDHAAREEIRRTLTATLEDARAFFEEQIVTLADEDLAAVLRIVGLEAETGALSASITSIDQARVDGDNALAATIAALSVGSATQFDAAEIWHFDADTEGWTGGAWQAGGFLRATDTLHSPTGLAFDAARYSQLRMRLVRTGTPTWTGTLEWNAASGWDSVSIPEPTWTDDVALVTVTVPWTGTVDQIRLDLVTGTVDVDWIAMGRPAPGASSADLDALRQVISDGDNANASDIVALEARMTDAEGEASGLASAVGGLDARVGVTEDGVLSNSNAVSALQSKVDDPTTGLGALADALDVLSTTVATGDGSQRVQSEAIRSVRAALSLLEAEATEAAVREEEARRSLRDYTASAEQSLNTRIDATDGQVAVVAEAVALLGVEVEGKASASVLDSLTATVTQRGEDITANTDAINLINAALPGKASTSALAALSGTVSQQGEDIAANSNAITAINAALPGKASAAALTALSGTVTQQGEDITANTDAINLINAALPGKASTSALAALSGTVSQQGEDIAANSNAITAINAALADKASAAALTSLSGTVSQQGDDITANAEALVATSAAVGRVSANGYFRVTNNVDQHGALSRIGLLATILDDGTSDEAAIYLEARTGEPNRVVVDAERFAIADNNGANVAVPFVVDGGKVYMDYAFIRDLSATAATIGTFRTSPAGERTEISDNGVVVYDNAGNVRVKLGDLS
;
A
#
# COMPACT_ATOMS: atom_id res chain seq x y z
N MET A 1 5.39 196.12 24.99
CA MET A 1 4.30 196.14 23.98
C MET A 1 3.29 195.05 24.30
N THR A 2 2.00 195.36 24.41
CA THR A 2 0.94 194.35 24.67
C THR A 2 0.24 194.00 23.36
N TRP A 3 -0.18 192.74 23.13
CA TRP A 3 -0.90 192.30 21.93
C TRP A 3 -2.13 191.45 22.26
N GLN A 4 -3.08 191.36 21.32
CA GLN A 4 -4.30 190.56 21.41
C GLN A 4 -4.67 189.97 20.04
N LEU A 5 -5.20 188.73 20.01
CA LEU A 5 -5.82 188.09 18.84
C LEU A 5 -7.30 187.80 19.15
N ARG A 6 -8.17 187.98 18.18
CA ARG A 6 -9.59 187.67 18.27
C ARG A 6 -10.11 186.98 17.03
N VAL A 7 -11.26 186.33 17.12
CA VAL A 7 -11.97 185.82 15.94
C VAL A 7 -12.54 187.03 15.17
N ALA A 8 -12.33 187.09 13.86
CA ALA A 8 -12.72 188.24 13.04
C ALA A 8 -14.25 188.46 13.07
N ALA A 9 -15.01 187.36 12.99
CA ALA A 9 -16.46 187.41 12.92
C ALA A 9 -17.16 187.77 14.24
N THR A 10 -16.63 187.32 15.40
CA THR A 10 -17.30 187.48 16.70
C THR A 10 -16.66 188.54 17.60
N GLY A 11 -15.43 188.97 17.29
CA GLY A 11 -14.70 189.97 18.05
C GLY A 11 -14.17 189.50 19.41
N GLU A 12 -14.37 188.23 19.76
CA GLU A 12 -13.95 187.62 21.02
C GLU A 12 -12.43 187.46 21.07
N VAL A 13 -11.79 188.11 22.06
CA VAL A 13 -10.34 188.05 22.23
C VAL A 13 -9.97 186.74 22.89
N ILE A 14 -9.14 185.94 22.22
CA ILE A 14 -8.79 184.60 22.68
C ILE A 14 -7.51 184.68 23.53
N PRO A 15 -6.34 185.10 22.99
CA PRO A 15 -5.17 185.39 23.81
C PRO A 15 -4.81 186.89 23.89
N GLN A 16 -4.35 187.32 25.08
CA GLN A 16 -3.67 188.61 25.33
C GLN A 16 -2.27 188.35 25.93
N GLY A 17 -1.22 188.97 25.37
CA GLY A 17 0.16 188.82 25.85
C GLY A 17 0.92 190.13 25.98
N LEU A 18 1.94 190.19 26.84
CA LEU A 18 2.78 191.38 27.05
C LEU A 18 4.25 191.06 26.74
N PHE A 19 4.85 191.84 25.85
CA PHE A 19 6.28 191.83 25.57
C PHE A 19 6.96 192.91 26.40
N ALA A 20 8.02 192.52 27.12
CA ALA A 20 8.77 193.41 27.99
C ALA A 20 9.64 194.44 27.24
N ASP A 21 10.01 194.16 25.99
CA ASP A 21 10.87 195.03 25.17
C ASP A 21 10.42 195.05 23.70
N ALA A 22 10.84 196.05 22.92
CA ALA A 22 10.20 196.40 21.64
C ALA A 22 10.98 196.05 20.36
N SER A 23 11.65 194.89 20.32
CA SER A 23 12.28 194.34 19.11
C SER A 23 11.38 193.33 18.39
N GLU A 24 11.58 193.15 17.07
CA GLU A 24 10.76 192.27 16.20
C GLU A 24 10.81 190.79 16.62
N ARG A 25 9.65 190.14 16.75
CA ARG A 25 9.50 188.72 17.19
C ARG A 25 8.34 188.01 16.48
N VAL A 26 8.46 186.68 16.32
CA VAL A 26 7.43 185.78 15.73
C VAL A 26 6.90 184.82 16.80
N ILE A 27 5.59 184.50 16.75
CA ILE A 27 4.90 183.54 17.62
C ILE A 27 4.05 182.59 16.78
N THR A 28 3.95 181.32 17.18
CA THR A 28 3.05 180.31 16.58
C THR A 28 1.94 179.99 17.57
N LEU A 29 0.69 180.07 17.12
CA LEU A 29 -0.51 179.86 17.93
C LEU A 29 -1.22 178.61 17.40
N ALA A 30 -1.23 177.53 18.17
CA ALA A 30 -1.92 176.29 17.82
C ALA A 30 -3.19 176.06 18.65
N ASP A 31 -3.27 176.66 19.84
CA ASP A 31 -4.36 176.40 20.76
C ASP A 31 -5.51 177.40 20.58
N GLY A 32 -6.72 176.87 20.42
CA GLY A 32 -7.94 177.65 20.16
C GLY A 32 -8.13 178.14 18.72
N VAL A 33 -7.36 177.65 17.73
CA VAL A 33 -7.50 178.05 16.31
C VAL A 33 -8.04 176.88 15.47
N LEU A 34 -9.25 177.04 14.91
CA LEU A 34 -9.93 176.04 14.08
C LEU A 34 -9.53 176.13 12.59
N PRO A 35 -9.45 174.99 11.85
CA PRO A 35 -9.11 174.98 10.43
C PRO A 35 -10.20 175.65 9.56
N ASP A 36 -9.77 176.35 8.50
CA ASP A 36 -10.62 177.14 7.58
C ASP A 36 -11.44 178.29 8.22
N VAL A 37 -10.85 179.07 9.15
CA VAL A 37 -11.53 180.18 9.85
C VAL A 37 -10.67 181.47 9.87
N ASP A 38 -11.30 182.64 9.76
CA ASP A 38 -10.68 183.99 9.78
C ASP A 38 -10.59 184.62 11.20
N TYR A 39 -9.44 185.22 11.52
CA TYR A 39 -9.09 185.87 12.80
C TYR A 39 -8.50 187.28 12.59
N GLU A 40 -8.38 188.11 13.66
CA GLU A 40 -7.80 189.46 13.64
C GLU A 40 -6.84 189.74 14.82
N ILE A 41 -5.74 190.50 14.64
CA ILE A 41 -4.69 190.81 15.66
C ILE A 41 -4.36 192.32 15.81
N ARG A 42 -4.01 192.82 17.02
CA ARG A 42 -3.53 194.21 17.27
C ARG A 42 -2.54 194.35 18.45
N ALA A 43 -1.89 195.53 18.63
CA ALA A 43 -0.92 195.78 19.71
C ALA A 43 -0.82 197.26 20.24
N SER A 44 -0.24 197.50 21.44
CA SER A 44 -0.08 198.82 22.12
C SER A 44 1.28 199.03 22.84
N PHE A 45 1.78 200.28 22.94
CA PHE A 45 3.18 200.60 23.30
C PHE A 45 3.47 201.37 24.63
N VAL A 46 2.50 201.94 25.37
CA VAL A 46 2.78 202.75 26.60
C VAL A 46 2.74 201.89 27.89
N THR A 47 3.72 202.08 28.81
CA THR A 47 3.83 201.39 30.11
C THR A 47 3.50 202.30 31.29
N GLY A 48 2.23 202.32 31.66
CA GLY A 48 1.68 203.05 32.82
C GLY A 48 0.20 202.71 32.99
N ALA A 49 -0.47 203.28 34.00
CA ALA A 49 -1.86 202.99 34.37
C ALA A 49 -2.81 202.86 33.14
N PRO A 50 -3.72 201.87 33.14
CA PRO A 50 -4.43 201.38 31.94
C PRO A 50 -5.16 202.45 31.12
N ASP A 51 -5.53 203.53 31.78
CA ASP A 51 -6.32 204.65 31.27
C ASP A 51 -5.55 205.49 30.20
N LEU A 52 -4.24 205.26 30.04
CA LEU A 52 -3.37 205.99 29.10
C LEU A 52 -2.85 205.13 27.93
N ARG A 53 -3.31 203.89 27.73
CA ARG A 53 -2.82 202.99 26.65
C ARG A 53 -3.52 203.23 25.30
N SER A 54 -2.76 203.62 24.27
CA SER A 54 -3.24 203.70 22.88
C SER A 54 -2.93 202.41 22.09
N TRP A 55 -3.96 201.75 21.54
CA TRP A 55 -3.86 200.52 20.74
C TRP A 55 -3.80 200.79 19.24
N SER A 56 -3.14 199.91 18.48
CA SER A 56 -3.20 199.88 17.02
C SER A 56 -4.56 199.38 16.52
N ALA A 57 -4.83 199.61 15.24
CA ALA A 57 -5.94 198.96 14.55
C ALA A 57 -5.73 197.43 14.48
N TRP A 58 -6.83 196.70 14.28
CA TRP A 58 -6.86 195.24 14.08
C TRP A 58 -6.49 194.85 12.64
N LEU A 59 -5.82 193.70 12.45
CA LEU A 59 -5.34 193.14 11.16
C LEU A 59 -5.81 191.67 10.95
N PRO A 60 -6.39 191.27 9.80
CA PRO A 60 -6.99 189.94 9.58
C PRO A 60 -6.01 188.80 9.12
N VAL A 61 -6.33 187.50 9.41
CA VAL A 61 -5.55 186.26 9.09
C VAL A 61 -6.42 184.95 9.02
N THR A 62 -6.14 183.94 8.16
CA THR A 62 -6.95 182.69 7.93
C THR A 62 -6.13 181.36 7.93
N THR A 63 -6.73 180.18 8.23
CA THR A 63 -6.10 178.82 8.26
C THR A 63 -6.63 177.79 7.19
N PRO A 64 -5.96 176.64 6.87
CA PRO A 64 -6.36 175.64 5.82
C PRO A 64 -7.24 174.41 6.25
N ASP A 65 -7.79 173.57 5.33
CA ASP A 65 -8.71 172.38 5.57
C ASP A 65 -8.09 170.96 5.29
N LEU A 66 -8.44 169.91 6.07
CA LEU A 66 -7.74 168.58 6.13
C LEU A 66 -8.66 167.32 6.47
N ARG A 67 -9.40 166.70 5.53
CA ARG A 67 -10.28 165.50 5.78
C ARG A 67 -10.11 164.33 4.75
N LEU A 68 -10.46 163.06 5.10
CA LEU A 68 -10.26 161.77 4.33
C LEU A 68 -11.38 161.41 3.31
N SER A 69 -11.12 160.52 2.30
CA SER A 69 -12.03 160.23 1.14
C SER A 69 -12.37 158.75 0.84
N THR A 70 -13.31 158.49 -0.08
CA THR A 70 -13.81 157.13 -0.46
C THR A 70 -12.93 156.33 -1.42
N ALA A 71 -12.01 156.97 -2.15
CA ALA A 71 -11.08 156.25 -3.02
C ALA A 71 -10.12 155.37 -2.20
N ASP A 72 -9.82 155.82 -0.98
CA ASP A 72 -8.93 155.15 -0.03
C ASP A 72 -9.44 153.76 0.42
N PHE A 73 -10.70 153.39 0.13
CA PHE A 73 -11.31 152.09 0.48
C PHE A 73 -11.52 151.12 -0.70
N ALA A 74 -11.43 151.56 -1.95
CA ALA A 74 -11.87 150.75 -3.10
C ALA A 74 -10.85 149.69 -3.56
N ASP A 75 -9.57 149.88 -3.24
CA ASP A 75 -8.48 148.98 -3.66
C ASP A 75 -8.37 147.76 -2.73
N ASP A 76 -8.48 147.96 -1.42
CA ASP A 76 -8.36 146.90 -0.40
C ASP A 76 -9.44 145.80 -0.54
N ILE A 77 -10.67 146.21 -0.92
CA ILE A 77 -11.76 145.28 -1.19
C ILE A 77 -11.48 144.44 -2.44
N ARG A 78 -10.86 145.01 -3.49
CA ARG A 78 -10.58 144.31 -4.75
C ARG A 78 -9.51 143.23 -4.57
N ASP A 79 -8.50 143.50 -3.76
CA ASP A 79 -7.44 142.54 -3.45
C ASP A 79 -7.95 141.37 -2.61
N SER A 80 -8.82 141.66 -1.63
CA SER A 80 -9.49 140.63 -0.83
C SER A 80 -10.35 139.70 -1.68
N VAL A 81 -11.14 140.25 -2.62
CA VAL A 81 -11.97 139.45 -3.54
C VAL A 81 -11.11 138.59 -4.48
N THR A 82 -9.98 139.12 -4.96
CA THR A 82 -9.06 138.37 -5.84
C THR A 82 -8.44 137.18 -5.08
N THR A 83 -8.01 137.42 -3.84
CA THR A 83 -7.45 136.37 -2.97
C THR A 83 -8.48 135.28 -2.69
N LEU A 84 -9.71 135.66 -2.38
CA LEU A 84 -10.80 134.71 -2.14
C LEU A 84 -11.09 133.86 -3.39
N ASN A 85 -11.14 134.50 -4.57
CA ASN A 85 -11.42 133.81 -5.83
C ASN A 85 -10.29 132.83 -6.21
N GLN A 86 -9.04 133.20 -5.90
CA GLN A 86 -7.90 132.30 -6.07
C GLN A 86 -8.01 131.10 -5.13
N TRP A 87 -8.27 131.31 -3.84
CA TRP A 87 -8.44 130.22 -2.86
C TRP A 87 -9.57 129.27 -3.25
N ILE A 88 -10.70 129.79 -3.73
CA ILE A 88 -11.83 128.98 -4.23
C ILE A 88 -11.40 128.15 -5.45
N THR A 89 -10.70 128.76 -6.41
CA THR A 89 -10.30 128.09 -7.65
C THR A 89 -9.28 126.97 -7.37
N ASP A 90 -8.29 127.26 -6.52
CA ASP A 90 -7.28 126.29 -6.11
C ASP A 90 -7.93 125.13 -5.33
N GLY A 91 -8.81 125.44 -4.37
CA GLY A 91 -9.52 124.42 -3.60
C GLY A 91 -10.41 123.51 -4.45
N VAL A 92 -11.13 124.06 -5.45
CA VAL A 92 -11.94 123.26 -6.39
C VAL A 92 -11.05 122.37 -7.27
N THR A 93 -9.87 122.86 -7.65
CA THR A 93 -8.92 122.09 -8.47
C THR A 93 -8.31 120.95 -7.67
N ASP A 94 -7.90 121.20 -6.42
CA ASP A 94 -7.38 120.20 -5.50
C ASP A 94 -8.44 119.12 -5.19
N LEU A 95 -9.69 119.52 -4.91
CA LEU A 95 -10.82 118.59 -4.74
C LEU A 95 -11.05 117.73 -6.00
N GLY A 96 -10.90 118.30 -7.19
CA GLY A 96 -10.97 117.56 -8.45
C GLY A 96 -9.84 116.53 -8.59
N GLY A 97 -8.62 116.89 -8.18
CA GLY A 97 -7.47 115.99 -8.14
C GLY A 97 -7.63 114.84 -7.13
N ASP A 98 -8.08 115.15 -5.91
CA ASP A 98 -8.34 114.17 -4.86
C ASP A 98 -9.47 113.21 -5.26
N LEU A 99 -10.52 113.71 -5.92
CA LEU A 99 -11.61 112.87 -6.41
C LEU A 99 -11.16 111.93 -7.52
N ALA A 100 -10.33 112.40 -8.46
CA ALA A 100 -9.74 111.55 -9.51
C ALA A 100 -8.83 110.47 -8.91
N ALA A 101 -8.01 110.80 -7.91
CA ALA A 101 -7.16 109.84 -7.22
C ALA A 101 -7.99 108.78 -6.44
N LEU A 102 -9.10 109.19 -5.84
CA LEU A 102 -10.04 108.28 -5.19
C LEU A 102 -10.73 107.35 -6.20
N GLU A 103 -11.14 107.89 -7.36
CA GLU A 103 -11.74 107.12 -8.46
C GLU A 103 -10.76 106.07 -9.02
N ASP A 104 -9.50 106.45 -9.26
CA ASP A 104 -8.45 105.54 -9.69
C ASP A 104 -8.17 104.46 -8.63
N GLY A 105 -8.09 104.85 -7.35
CA GLY A 105 -7.89 103.92 -6.23
C GLY A 105 -9.03 102.92 -6.07
N LEU A 106 -10.28 103.38 -6.18
CA LEU A 106 -11.46 102.51 -6.10
C LEU A 106 -11.55 101.56 -7.29
N THR A 107 -11.19 102.03 -8.49
CA THR A 107 -11.16 101.20 -9.71
C THR A 107 -10.07 100.13 -9.61
N ALA A 108 -8.88 100.47 -9.09
CA ALA A 108 -7.80 99.52 -8.86
C ALA A 108 -8.18 98.46 -7.80
N GLU A 109 -8.78 98.87 -6.69
CA GLU A 109 -9.26 97.95 -5.64
C GLU A 109 -10.38 97.05 -6.16
N ALA A 110 -11.32 97.57 -6.96
CA ALA A 110 -12.38 96.78 -7.58
C ALA A 110 -11.81 95.74 -8.54
N ALA A 111 -10.82 96.10 -9.36
CA ALA A 111 -10.12 95.17 -10.25
C ALA A 111 -9.36 94.08 -9.47
N ALA A 112 -8.66 94.46 -8.39
CA ALA A 112 -7.94 93.52 -7.53
C ALA A 112 -8.89 92.52 -6.85
N ARG A 113 -10.03 92.98 -6.33
CA ARG A 113 -11.05 92.10 -5.75
C ARG A 113 -11.70 91.19 -6.78
N ALA A 114 -12.01 91.70 -7.97
CA ALA A 114 -12.54 90.89 -9.06
C ALA A 114 -11.57 89.76 -9.45
N GLN A 115 -10.27 90.06 -9.52
CA GLN A 115 -9.25 89.05 -9.78
C GLN A 115 -9.13 88.03 -8.64
N ALA A 116 -9.12 88.46 -7.38
CA ALA A 116 -9.05 87.55 -6.24
C ALA A 116 -10.26 86.59 -6.19
N ILE A 117 -11.45 87.07 -6.52
CA ILE A 117 -12.66 86.25 -6.64
C ILE A 117 -12.54 85.26 -7.80
N ALA A 118 -12.00 85.69 -8.95
CA ALA A 118 -11.78 84.80 -10.10
C ALA A 118 -10.76 83.70 -9.79
N ASP A 119 -9.66 84.04 -9.11
CA ASP A 119 -8.63 83.09 -8.69
C ASP A 119 -9.19 82.08 -7.66
N GLU A 120 -9.97 82.55 -6.69
CA GLU A 120 -10.64 81.67 -5.72
C GLU A 120 -11.66 80.74 -6.40
N ALA A 121 -12.45 81.26 -7.35
CA ALA A 121 -13.39 80.45 -8.12
C ALA A 121 -12.67 79.38 -8.96
N ALA A 122 -11.56 79.73 -9.60
CA ALA A 122 -10.72 78.79 -10.34
C ALA A 122 -10.15 77.69 -9.42
N GLN A 123 -9.68 78.07 -8.23
CA GLN A 123 -9.18 77.12 -7.24
C GLN A 123 -10.26 76.16 -6.75
N ARG A 124 -11.46 76.67 -6.43
CA ARG A 124 -12.60 75.82 -6.02
C ARG A 124 -13.03 74.85 -7.11
N ILE A 125 -12.98 75.27 -8.39
CA ILE A 125 -13.25 74.39 -9.54
C ILE A 125 -12.18 73.30 -9.66
N ALA A 126 -10.90 73.65 -9.51
CA ALA A 126 -9.80 72.69 -9.54
C ALA A 126 -9.90 71.66 -8.40
N ASP A 127 -10.20 72.11 -7.18
CA ASP A 127 -10.37 71.24 -6.02
C ASP A 127 -11.57 70.29 -6.20
N ALA A 128 -12.68 70.79 -6.75
CA ALA A 128 -13.86 69.99 -7.07
C ALA A 128 -13.56 68.94 -8.16
N ALA A 129 -12.79 69.29 -9.19
CA ALA A 129 -12.35 68.35 -10.22
C ALA A 129 -11.45 67.25 -9.63
N ALA A 130 -10.48 67.61 -8.80
CA ALA A 130 -9.59 66.66 -8.13
C ALA A 130 -10.35 65.74 -7.15
N LEU A 131 -11.39 66.24 -6.49
CA LEU A 131 -12.28 65.42 -5.68
C LEU A 131 -13.09 64.44 -6.55
N ALA A 132 -13.63 64.89 -7.68
CA ALA A 132 -14.37 64.04 -8.61
C ALA A 132 -13.48 62.94 -9.22
N ASP A 133 -12.23 63.23 -9.52
CA ASP A 133 -11.25 62.26 -9.98
C ASP A 133 -10.95 61.21 -8.90
N ARG A 134 -10.78 61.63 -7.64
CA ARG A 134 -10.63 60.72 -6.50
C ARG A 134 -11.84 59.80 -6.32
N TRP A 135 -13.07 60.32 -6.46
CA TRP A 135 -14.28 59.50 -6.39
C TRP A 135 -14.41 58.52 -7.55
N ARG A 136 -13.98 58.91 -8.76
CA ARG A 136 -13.91 57.98 -9.90
C ARG A 136 -12.89 56.88 -9.65
N GLY A 137 -11.68 57.22 -9.21
CA GLY A 137 -10.66 56.23 -8.85
C GLY A 137 -11.11 55.29 -7.72
N LEU A 138 -11.80 55.81 -6.70
CA LEU A 138 -12.35 54.97 -5.62
C LEU A 138 -13.44 54.02 -6.13
N ARG A 139 -14.31 54.49 -7.02
CA ARG A 139 -15.35 53.65 -7.65
C ARG A 139 -14.73 52.54 -8.48
N ASP A 140 -13.73 52.88 -9.30
CA ASP A 140 -13.04 51.90 -10.15
C ASP A 140 -12.34 50.86 -9.28
N ALA A 141 -11.66 51.28 -8.20
CA ALA A 141 -11.07 50.37 -7.22
C ALA A 141 -12.11 49.46 -6.52
N VAL A 142 -13.31 49.97 -6.21
CA VAL A 142 -14.41 49.15 -5.67
C VAL A 142 -14.91 48.13 -6.70
N HIS A 143 -15.00 48.50 -7.97
CA HIS A 143 -15.39 47.57 -9.04
C HIS A 143 -14.33 46.49 -9.29
N ASP A 144 -13.05 46.86 -9.25
CA ASP A 144 -11.94 45.93 -9.33
C ASP A 144 -11.97 44.96 -8.14
N LEU A 145 -12.15 45.48 -6.92
CA LEU A 145 -12.26 44.67 -5.70
C LEU A 145 -13.48 43.72 -5.77
N GLN A 146 -14.62 44.19 -6.28
CA GLN A 146 -15.80 43.33 -6.49
C GLN A 146 -15.52 42.21 -7.49
N SER A 147 -14.81 42.51 -8.59
CA SER A 147 -14.43 41.51 -9.58
C SER A 147 -13.44 40.50 -8.99
N GLU A 148 -12.46 40.96 -8.22
CA GLU A 148 -11.51 40.11 -7.51
C GLU A 148 -12.21 39.21 -6.49
N VAL A 149 -13.17 39.72 -5.72
CA VAL A 149 -13.97 38.93 -4.78
C VAL A 149 -14.79 37.86 -5.51
N VAL A 150 -15.38 38.17 -6.67
CA VAL A 150 -16.11 37.19 -7.48
C VAL A 150 -15.18 36.12 -8.03
N GLU A 151 -14.00 36.50 -8.54
CA GLU A 151 -12.99 35.54 -8.99
C GLU A 151 -12.47 34.67 -7.84
N LEU A 152 -12.22 35.26 -6.67
CA LEU A 152 -11.79 34.54 -5.48
C LEU A 152 -12.87 33.57 -5.00
N ALA A 153 -14.15 33.96 -5.02
CA ALA A 153 -15.26 33.10 -4.68
C ALA A 153 -15.46 31.96 -5.69
N ALA A 154 -15.30 32.24 -6.99
CA ALA A 154 -15.33 31.22 -8.04
C ALA A 154 -14.13 30.27 -7.91
N GLY A 155 -12.94 30.78 -7.59
CA GLY A 155 -11.74 30.01 -7.31
C GLY A 155 -11.87 29.12 -6.07
N ASP A 156 -12.42 29.65 -4.98
CA ASP A 156 -12.72 28.89 -3.76
C ASP A 156 -13.75 27.78 -4.03
N HIS A 157 -14.81 28.09 -4.79
CA HIS A 157 -15.80 27.08 -5.19
C HIS A 157 -15.17 25.98 -6.06
N ALA A 158 -14.38 26.36 -7.07
CA ALA A 158 -13.68 25.40 -7.92
C ALA A 158 -12.67 24.55 -7.11
N ALA A 159 -11.95 25.15 -6.16
CA ALA A 159 -11.03 24.44 -5.28
C ALA A 159 -11.78 23.46 -4.35
N ARG A 160 -12.91 23.87 -3.76
CA ARG A 160 -13.77 22.98 -2.96
C ARG A 160 -14.34 21.84 -3.80
N GLU A 161 -14.73 22.12 -5.03
CA GLU A 161 -15.29 21.11 -5.93
C GLU A 161 -14.23 20.13 -6.41
N GLU A 162 -13.00 20.60 -6.67
CA GLU A 162 -11.84 19.74 -6.96
C GLU A 162 -11.45 18.90 -5.75
N ILE A 163 -11.45 19.47 -4.54
CA ILE A 163 -11.26 18.72 -3.29
C ILE A 163 -12.36 17.67 -3.14
N ARG A 164 -13.64 18.03 -3.38
CA ARG A 164 -14.76 17.09 -3.29
C ARG A 164 -14.60 15.95 -4.31
N ARG A 165 -14.23 16.26 -5.55
CA ARG A 165 -14.02 15.28 -6.62
C ARG A 165 -12.85 14.36 -6.31
N THR A 166 -11.74 14.92 -5.84
CA THR A 166 -10.56 14.17 -5.40
C THR A 166 -10.89 13.28 -4.21
N LEU A 167 -11.56 13.81 -3.18
CA LEU A 167 -11.96 13.05 -2.00
C LEU A 167 -12.96 11.94 -2.35
N THR A 168 -13.89 12.19 -3.27
CA THR A 168 -14.83 11.16 -3.75
C THR A 168 -14.07 10.06 -4.49
N ALA A 169 -13.14 10.43 -5.38
CA ALA A 169 -12.32 9.46 -6.10
C ALA A 169 -11.42 8.65 -5.15
N THR A 170 -10.78 9.28 -4.16
CA THR A 170 -9.95 8.56 -3.19
C THR A 170 -10.77 7.67 -2.26
N LEU A 171 -11.99 8.06 -1.89
CA LEU A 171 -12.92 7.22 -1.15
C LEU A 171 -13.41 6.03 -1.97
N GLU A 172 -13.74 6.23 -3.25
CA GLU A 172 -14.13 5.14 -4.15
C GLU A 172 -12.97 4.18 -4.41
N ASP A 173 -11.76 4.69 -4.59
CA ASP A 173 -10.55 3.90 -4.78
C ASP A 173 -10.19 3.11 -3.51
N ALA A 174 -10.25 3.76 -2.34
CA ALA A 174 -10.09 3.08 -1.05
C ALA A 174 -11.18 2.02 -0.82
N ARG A 175 -12.43 2.31 -1.17
CA ARG A 175 -13.53 1.35 -1.08
C ARG A 175 -13.29 0.16 -2.01
N ALA A 176 -12.90 0.40 -3.27
CA ALA A 176 -12.59 -0.66 -4.22
C ALA A 176 -11.42 -1.52 -3.74
N PHE A 177 -10.36 -0.89 -3.23
CA PHE A 177 -9.21 -1.56 -2.63
C PHE A 177 -9.61 -2.43 -1.43
N PHE A 178 -10.42 -1.91 -0.50
CA PHE A 178 -10.89 -2.70 0.64
C PHE A 178 -11.85 -3.82 0.21
N GLU A 179 -12.73 -3.60 -0.77
CA GLU A 179 -13.61 -4.63 -1.31
C GLU A 179 -12.80 -5.75 -2.00
N GLU A 180 -11.77 -5.39 -2.77
CA GLU A 180 -10.83 -6.34 -3.37
C GLU A 180 -10.04 -7.12 -2.30
N GLN A 181 -9.54 -6.43 -1.26
CA GLN A 181 -8.88 -7.10 -0.14
C GLN A 181 -9.82 -8.04 0.61
N ILE A 182 -11.07 -7.64 0.87
CA ILE A 182 -12.07 -8.48 1.56
C ILE A 182 -12.38 -9.71 0.72
N VAL A 183 -12.55 -9.57 -0.60
CA VAL A 183 -12.78 -10.71 -1.50
C VAL A 183 -11.56 -11.62 -1.55
N THR A 184 -10.35 -11.05 -1.67
CA THR A 184 -9.09 -11.82 -1.69
C THR A 184 -8.88 -12.57 -0.39
N LEU A 185 -9.10 -11.92 0.76
CA LEU A 185 -9.02 -12.56 2.09
C LEU A 185 -10.11 -13.61 2.27
N ALA A 186 -11.34 -13.39 1.80
CA ALA A 186 -12.40 -14.39 1.86
C ALA A 186 -12.09 -15.61 0.97
N ASP A 187 -11.48 -15.41 -0.19
CA ASP A 187 -11.01 -16.46 -1.07
C ASP A 187 -9.77 -17.17 -0.50
N GLU A 188 -8.85 -16.45 0.14
CA GLU A 188 -7.70 -17.01 0.87
C GLU A 188 -8.13 -17.80 2.10
N ASP A 189 -9.12 -17.32 2.86
CA ASP A 189 -9.73 -18.04 3.98
C ASP A 189 -10.47 -19.28 3.49
N LEU A 190 -11.22 -19.18 2.39
CA LEU A 190 -11.85 -20.35 1.76
C LEU A 190 -10.78 -21.35 1.27
N ALA A 191 -9.70 -20.87 0.67
CA ALA A 191 -8.57 -21.69 0.26
C ALA A 191 -7.86 -22.32 1.46
N ALA A 192 -7.71 -21.59 2.57
CA ALA A 192 -7.15 -22.09 3.83
C ALA A 192 -8.06 -23.15 4.45
N VAL A 193 -9.38 -22.94 4.47
CA VAL A 193 -10.37 -23.93 4.92
C VAL A 193 -10.33 -25.18 4.04
N LEU A 194 -10.27 -25.03 2.71
CA LEU A 194 -10.12 -26.18 1.80
C LEU A 194 -8.79 -26.91 2.01
N ARG A 195 -7.72 -26.19 2.32
CA ARG A 195 -6.40 -26.75 2.61
C ARG A 195 -6.37 -27.45 3.98
N ILE A 196 -7.09 -26.93 4.98
CA ILE A 196 -7.34 -27.59 6.27
C ILE A 196 -8.15 -28.88 6.06
N VAL A 197 -9.24 -28.83 5.29
CA VAL A 197 -10.03 -30.03 4.96
C VAL A 197 -9.21 -31.06 4.18
N GLY A 198 -8.34 -30.60 3.27
CA GLY A 198 -7.38 -31.45 2.56
C GLY A 198 -6.36 -32.09 3.51
N LEU A 199 -5.79 -31.30 4.43
CA LEU A 199 -4.89 -31.78 5.47
C LEU A 199 -5.60 -32.76 6.41
N GLU A 200 -6.85 -32.52 6.80
CA GLU A 200 -7.65 -33.46 7.62
C GLU A 200 -7.85 -34.80 6.89
N ALA A 201 -8.12 -34.76 5.58
CA ALA A 201 -8.23 -35.97 4.76
C ALA A 201 -6.89 -36.72 4.63
N GLU A 202 -5.78 -36.00 4.40
CA GLU A 202 -4.43 -36.57 4.37
C GLU A 202 -4.03 -37.13 5.74
N THR A 203 -4.38 -36.46 6.83
CA THR A 203 -4.12 -36.92 8.21
C THR A 203 -4.93 -38.18 8.50
N GLY A 204 -6.17 -38.26 8.03
CA GLY A 204 -7.00 -39.47 8.10
C GLY A 204 -6.40 -40.64 7.30
N ALA A 205 -5.91 -40.37 6.09
CA ALA A 205 -5.22 -41.37 5.27
C ALA A 205 -3.90 -41.83 5.90
N LEU A 206 -3.13 -40.91 6.49
CA LEU A 206 -1.91 -41.21 7.23
C LEU A 206 -2.19 -42.08 8.46
N SER A 207 -3.24 -41.76 9.23
CA SER A 207 -3.68 -42.57 10.37
C SER A 207 -4.07 -44.00 9.94
N ALA A 208 -4.75 -44.15 8.81
CA ALA A 208 -5.07 -45.46 8.25
C ALA A 208 -3.81 -46.23 7.78
N SER A 209 -2.85 -45.53 7.16
CA SER A 209 -1.58 -46.11 6.74
C SER A 209 -0.72 -46.57 7.92
N ILE A 210 -0.65 -45.76 8.99
CA ILE A 210 0.01 -46.13 10.26
C ILE A 210 -0.62 -47.39 10.84
N THR A 211 -1.95 -47.45 10.90
CA THR A 211 -2.67 -48.63 11.41
C THR A 211 -2.36 -49.88 10.57
N SER A 212 -2.26 -49.73 9.24
CA SER A 212 -1.89 -50.81 8.32
C SER A 212 -0.45 -51.28 8.53
N ILE A 213 0.49 -50.35 8.74
CA ILE A 213 1.90 -50.65 9.03
C ILE A 213 2.03 -51.33 10.39
N ASP A 214 1.32 -50.87 11.42
CA ASP A 214 1.33 -51.48 12.74
C ASP A 214 0.78 -52.92 12.69
N GLN A 215 -0.28 -53.15 11.92
CA GLN A 215 -0.79 -54.51 11.69
C GLN A 215 0.24 -55.38 10.94
N ALA A 216 0.89 -54.84 9.91
CA ALA A 216 1.94 -55.55 9.17
C ALA A 216 3.16 -55.87 10.05
N ARG A 217 3.53 -54.97 10.97
CA ARG A 217 4.59 -55.21 11.97
C ARG A 217 4.19 -56.31 12.94
N VAL A 218 2.96 -56.27 13.48
CA VAL A 218 2.45 -57.32 14.37
C VAL A 218 2.44 -58.67 13.67
N ASP A 219 2.00 -58.73 12.41
CA ASP A 219 1.97 -59.96 11.62
C ASP A 219 3.39 -60.46 11.31
N GLY A 220 4.32 -59.55 11.00
CA GLY A 220 5.74 -59.85 10.80
C GLY A 220 6.42 -60.37 12.07
N ASP A 221 6.17 -59.74 13.21
CA ASP A 221 6.70 -60.15 14.52
C ASP A 221 6.14 -61.52 14.92
N ASN A 222 4.87 -61.79 14.66
CA ASN A 222 4.26 -63.10 14.87
C ASN A 222 4.87 -64.17 13.94
N ALA A 223 5.14 -63.84 12.67
CA ALA A 223 5.79 -64.75 11.73
C ALA A 223 7.27 -65.03 12.12
N LEU A 224 7.99 -64.01 12.55
CA LEU A 224 9.36 -64.14 13.06
C LEU A 224 9.39 -64.98 14.33
N ALA A 225 8.49 -64.74 15.28
CA ALA A 225 8.35 -65.54 16.50
C ALA A 225 8.05 -67.02 16.19
N ALA A 226 7.17 -67.29 15.21
CA ALA A 226 6.91 -68.65 14.75
C ALA A 226 8.15 -69.31 14.10
N THR A 227 8.95 -68.55 13.36
CA THR A 227 10.17 -69.02 12.71
C THR A 227 11.28 -69.30 13.74
N ILE A 228 11.45 -68.43 14.74
CA ILE A 228 12.38 -68.64 15.86
C ILE A 228 11.97 -69.88 16.67
N ALA A 229 10.68 -70.07 16.93
CA ALA A 229 10.17 -71.27 17.59
C ALA A 229 10.48 -72.55 16.78
N ALA A 230 10.39 -72.51 15.44
CA ALA A 230 10.76 -73.63 14.58
C ALA A 230 12.27 -73.90 14.55
N LEU A 231 13.12 -72.86 14.55
CA LEU A 231 14.58 -73.00 14.59
C LEU A 231 15.08 -73.59 15.92
N SER A 232 14.44 -73.23 17.04
CA SER A 232 14.79 -73.73 18.38
C SER A 232 14.63 -75.24 18.55
N VAL A 233 13.87 -75.92 17.69
CA VAL A 233 13.66 -77.38 17.75
C VAL A 233 14.73 -78.14 16.94
N GLY A 234 15.50 -77.45 16.09
CA GLY A 234 16.43 -78.07 15.14
C GLY A 234 17.89 -78.21 15.58
N SER A 235 18.29 -77.90 16.82
CA SER A 235 19.71 -77.83 17.22
C SER A 235 20.24 -79.03 18.02
N ALA A 236 19.84 -80.27 17.72
CA ALA A 236 20.57 -81.44 18.20
C ALA A 236 21.63 -81.84 17.17
N THR A 237 22.92 -81.85 17.57
CA THR A 237 24.06 -82.23 16.71
C THR A 237 23.77 -83.54 15.96
N GLN A 238 23.65 -83.48 14.63
CA GLN A 238 23.31 -84.64 13.81
C GLN A 238 24.52 -85.62 13.77
N PHE A 239 24.36 -86.79 14.39
CA PHE A 239 25.33 -87.89 14.30
C PHE A 239 24.82 -88.89 13.26
N ASP A 240 25.60 -89.12 12.22
CA ASP A 240 25.29 -90.08 11.16
C ASP A 240 25.78 -91.47 11.61
N ALA A 241 24.90 -92.20 12.31
CA ALA A 241 25.19 -93.53 12.84
C ALA A 241 25.18 -94.56 11.72
N ALA A 242 26.28 -95.30 11.59
CA ALA A 242 26.42 -96.41 10.66
C ALA A 242 25.91 -97.73 11.25
N GLU A 243 26.13 -97.94 12.54
CA GLU A 243 25.60 -99.07 13.30
C GLU A 243 25.23 -98.57 14.69
N ILE A 244 24.12 -99.05 15.24
CA ILE A 244 23.65 -98.69 16.58
C ILE A 244 23.01 -99.89 17.27
N TRP A 245 23.36 -100.07 18.54
CA TRP A 245 22.78 -101.06 19.44
C TRP A 245 22.03 -100.33 20.55
N HIS A 246 20.79 -100.72 20.78
CA HIS A 246 19.85 -100.07 21.70
C HIS A 246 19.55 -100.92 22.94
N PHE A 247 19.83 -102.22 22.89
CA PHE A 247 19.61 -103.15 24.02
C PHE A 247 18.17 -103.18 24.59
N ASP A 248 17.18 -102.74 23.81
CA ASP A 248 15.80 -102.55 24.27
C ASP A 248 15.14 -103.86 24.76
N ALA A 249 15.47 -105.00 24.15
CA ALA A 249 14.83 -106.29 24.39
C ALA A 249 15.77 -107.42 24.83
N ASP A 250 17.03 -107.42 24.38
CA ASP A 250 18.05 -108.41 24.73
C ASP A 250 19.47 -107.82 24.61
N THR A 251 20.51 -108.66 24.64
CA THR A 251 21.91 -108.18 24.52
C THR A 251 22.34 -107.85 23.08
N GLU A 252 21.46 -107.99 22.08
CA GLU A 252 21.71 -107.71 20.66
C GLU A 252 23.00 -108.38 20.11
N GLY A 253 23.29 -109.59 20.61
CA GLY A 253 24.46 -110.38 20.23
C GLY A 253 25.76 -109.98 20.94
N TRP A 254 25.73 -108.99 21.83
CA TRP A 254 26.85 -108.68 22.72
C TRP A 254 27.03 -109.77 23.78
N THR A 255 28.29 -110.07 24.10
CA THR A 255 28.69 -111.06 25.12
C THR A 255 29.56 -110.38 26.19
N GLY A 256 29.73 -111.01 27.37
CA GLY A 256 30.43 -110.40 28.52
C GLY A 256 29.55 -109.46 29.37
N GLY A 257 28.29 -109.24 28.97
CA GLY A 257 27.30 -108.45 29.70
C GLY A 257 26.02 -109.22 30.01
N ALA A 258 25.25 -108.72 30.98
CA ALA A 258 23.93 -109.22 31.32
C ALA A 258 22.87 -108.14 31.03
N TRP A 259 21.87 -108.50 30.22
CA TRP A 259 20.73 -107.63 29.95
C TRP A 259 19.94 -107.35 31.24
N GLN A 260 19.58 -106.08 31.46
CA GLN A 260 18.80 -105.64 32.60
C GLN A 260 17.37 -105.30 32.16
N ALA A 261 16.39 -105.65 33.01
CA ALA A 261 14.99 -105.27 32.81
C ALA A 261 14.89 -103.74 32.83
N GLY A 262 14.72 -103.13 31.65
CA GLY A 262 14.82 -101.69 31.45
C GLY A 262 15.46 -101.27 30.13
N GLY A 263 16.01 -102.20 29.34
CA GLY A 263 16.60 -101.90 28.04
C GLY A 263 18.08 -101.51 28.11
N PHE A 264 18.82 -102.08 29.07
CA PHE A 264 20.22 -101.74 29.30
C PHE A 264 21.11 -102.97 29.32
N LEU A 265 22.35 -102.81 28.84
CA LEU A 265 23.40 -103.81 28.94
C LEU A 265 24.34 -103.49 30.11
N ARG A 266 24.36 -104.33 31.15
CA ARG A 266 25.30 -104.21 32.27
C ARG A 266 26.55 -105.04 32.02
N ALA A 267 27.73 -104.44 32.13
CA ALA A 267 29.00 -105.14 32.03
C ALA A 267 29.21 -106.07 33.24
N THR A 268 29.36 -107.37 32.97
CA THR A 268 29.71 -108.40 33.97
C THR A 268 31.17 -108.88 33.83
N ASP A 269 31.73 -108.69 32.64
CA ASP A 269 33.11 -108.90 32.21
C ASP A 269 33.37 -107.91 31.04
N THR A 270 34.51 -107.99 30.35
CA THR A 270 34.75 -107.21 29.12
C THR A 270 33.62 -107.48 28.10
N LEU A 271 32.95 -106.42 27.65
CA LEU A 271 31.86 -106.51 26.69
C LEU A 271 32.43 -106.73 25.29
N HIS A 272 31.93 -107.73 24.56
CA HIS A 272 32.32 -108.00 23.19
C HIS A 272 31.13 -107.79 22.26
N SER A 273 31.32 -107.03 21.19
CA SER A 273 30.33 -106.92 20.11
C SER A 273 30.16 -108.26 19.36
N PRO A 274 29.07 -108.43 18.56
CA PRO A 274 28.98 -109.52 17.60
C PRO A 274 30.21 -109.59 16.68
N THR A 275 30.60 -110.80 16.27
CA THR A 275 31.72 -111.02 15.35
C THR A 275 31.29 -110.85 13.89
N GLY A 276 32.15 -110.25 13.05
CA GLY A 276 31.93 -110.11 11.61
C GLY A 276 31.30 -108.78 11.20
N LEU A 277 31.56 -107.69 11.96
CA LEU A 277 31.00 -106.36 11.71
C LEU A 277 31.41 -105.76 10.35
N ALA A 278 32.60 -106.10 9.83
CA ALA A 278 33.14 -105.58 8.58
C ALA A 278 33.04 -104.04 8.44
N PHE A 279 33.22 -103.30 9.54
CA PHE A 279 32.96 -101.86 9.64
C PHE A 279 34.06 -101.01 9.00
N ASP A 280 33.70 -100.00 8.19
CA ASP A 280 34.67 -99.08 7.55
C ASP A 280 35.11 -97.98 8.51
N ALA A 281 36.24 -98.24 9.18
CA ALA A 281 36.83 -97.33 10.17
C ALA A 281 37.31 -95.99 9.58
N ALA A 282 37.56 -95.90 8.27
CA ALA A 282 37.99 -94.66 7.64
C ALA A 282 36.83 -93.67 7.43
N ARG A 283 35.60 -94.17 7.22
CA ARG A 283 34.41 -93.34 7.02
C ARG A 283 33.77 -92.89 8.34
N TYR A 284 33.86 -93.72 9.37
CA TYR A 284 33.18 -93.51 10.65
C TYR A 284 34.19 -93.53 11.79
N SER A 285 34.67 -92.36 12.21
CA SER A 285 35.78 -92.22 13.16
C SER A 285 35.34 -92.02 14.62
N GLN A 286 34.04 -92.08 14.91
CA GLN A 286 33.50 -91.83 16.23
C GLN A 286 32.62 -92.97 16.71
N LEU A 287 32.81 -93.33 17.98
CA LEU A 287 31.86 -94.13 18.73
C LEU A 287 31.21 -93.23 19.77
N ARG A 288 29.88 -93.29 19.84
CA ARG A 288 29.09 -92.67 20.88
C ARG A 288 28.41 -93.74 21.69
N MET A 289 28.27 -93.51 22.99
CA MET A 289 27.45 -94.36 23.83
C MET A 289 26.78 -93.53 24.89
N ARG A 290 25.57 -93.92 25.27
CA ARG A 290 24.91 -93.38 26.45
C ARG A 290 25.07 -94.37 27.59
N LEU A 291 25.58 -93.86 28.71
CA LEU A 291 25.82 -94.62 29.93
C LEU A 291 24.87 -94.13 31.01
N VAL A 292 24.43 -95.05 31.85
CA VAL A 292 23.62 -94.78 33.04
C VAL A 292 24.37 -95.29 34.27
N ARG A 293 24.54 -94.43 35.26
CA ARG A 293 25.26 -94.74 36.48
C ARG A 293 24.32 -95.46 37.45
N THR A 294 24.74 -96.62 37.94
CA THR A 294 23.95 -97.43 38.90
C THR A 294 24.63 -97.60 40.26
N GLY A 295 25.81 -96.99 40.44
CA GLY A 295 26.56 -96.90 41.70
C GLY A 295 27.56 -95.73 41.70
N THR A 296 28.63 -95.78 42.48
CA THR A 296 29.72 -94.77 42.46
C THR A 296 31.00 -95.40 41.86
N PRO A 297 31.10 -95.55 40.53
CA PRO A 297 32.26 -96.16 39.88
C PRO A 297 33.52 -95.29 40.02
N THR A 298 34.66 -95.89 40.33
CA THR A 298 35.98 -95.32 39.99
C THR A 298 36.24 -95.62 38.52
N TRP A 299 36.25 -94.60 37.66
CA TRP A 299 36.24 -94.78 36.21
C TRP A 299 37.49 -95.47 35.67
N THR A 300 37.28 -96.62 35.04
CA THR A 300 38.23 -97.31 34.15
C THR A 300 37.44 -97.76 32.92
N GLY A 301 37.73 -97.17 31.77
CA GLY A 301 37.04 -97.43 30.52
C GLY A 301 38.03 -97.56 29.37
N THR A 302 38.08 -98.69 28.70
CA THR A 302 38.92 -98.89 27.50
C THR A 302 38.07 -99.45 26.36
N LEU A 303 38.17 -98.85 25.18
CA LEU A 303 37.62 -99.39 23.94
C LEU A 303 38.75 -100.08 23.20
N GLU A 304 38.58 -101.37 22.90
CA GLU A 304 39.50 -102.15 22.08
C GLU A 304 38.82 -102.57 20.77
N TRP A 305 39.59 -102.75 19.70
CA TRP A 305 39.06 -103.22 18.42
C TRP A 305 40.01 -104.20 17.76
N ASN A 306 39.43 -105.14 17.00
CA ASN A 306 40.18 -106.11 16.22
C ASN A 306 40.50 -105.55 14.84
N ALA A 307 41.76 -105.18 14.63
CA ALA A 307 42.31 -104.77 13.34
C ALA A 307 43.05 -105.94 12.67
N ALA A 308 43.40 -105.80 11.39
CA ALA A 308 44.18 -106.81 10.66
C ALA A 308 45.54 -107.16 11.32
N SER A 309 46.07 -106.28 12.19
CA SER A 309 47.31 -106.42 12.95
C SER A 309 47.14 -107.02 14.36
N GLY A 310 45.91 -107.25 14.83
CA GLY A 310 45.60 -107.68 16.20
C GLY A 310 44.66 -106.71 16.94
N TRP A 311 44.58 -106.85 18.26
CA TRP A 311 43.78 -105.98 19.13
C TRP A 311 44.54 -104.70 19.48
N ASP A 312 43.96 -103.54 19.13
CA ASP A 312 44.41 -102.21 19.54
C ASP A 312 43.40 -101.59 20.50
N SER A 313 43.79 -100.56 21.27
CA SER A 313 42.94 -99.95 22.29
C SER A 313 43.05 -98.44 22.39
N VAL A 314 41.99 -97.80 22.88
CA VAL A 314 41.91 -96.38 23.22
C VAL A 314 41.20 -96.21 24.56
N SER A 315 41.72 -95.31 25.40
CA SER A 315 41.07 -94.98 26.66
C SER A 315 39.77 -94.21 26.42
N ILE A 316 38.71 -94.62 27.09
CA ILE A 316 37.44 -93.90 27.11
C ILE A 316 37.55 -92.84 28.22
N PRO A 317 37.40 -91.55 27.91
CA PRO A 317 37.49 -90.50 28.92
C PRO A 317 36.38 -90.65 29.96
N GLU A 318 36.64 -90.18 31.19
CA GLU A 318 35.62 -90.20 32.24
C GLU A 318 34.39 -89.38 31.79
N PRO A 319 33.18 -89.99 31.79
CA PRO A 319 31.95 -89.30 31.39
C PRO A 319 31.59 -88.15 32.33
N THR A 320 31.11 -87.04 31.75
CA THR A 320 30.40 -86.00 32.50
C THR A 320 28.96 -86.44 32.74
N TRP A 321 28.63 -86.76 33.99
CA TRP A 321 27.29 -87.22 34.38
C TRP A 321 26.32 -86.05 34.59
N THR A 322 25.14 -86.14 33.98
CA THR A 322 23.98 -85.25 34.20
C THR A 322 22.78 -86.13 34.55
N ASP A 323 22.23 -85.98 35.75
CA ASP A 323 21.10 -86.79 36.25
C ASP A 323 21.33 -88.32 36.09
N ASP A 324 22.51 -88.79 36.52
CA ASP A 324 22.97 -90.18 36.41
C ASP A 324 23.08 -90.75 34.98
N VAL A 325 22.93 -89.90 33.95
CA VAL A 325 23.13 -90.26 32.54
C VAL A 325 24.33 -89.50 31.98
N ALA A 326 25.12 -90.14 31.13
CA ALA A 326 26.22 -89.49 30.43
C ALA A 326 26.24 -89.91 28.96
N LEU A 327 26.48 -88.92 28.09
CA LEU A 327 26.82 -89.17 26.70
C LEU A 327 28.34 -89.17 26.55
N VAL A 328 28.90 -90.31 26.17
CA VAL A 328 30.32 -90.46 25.87
C VAL A 328 30.50 -90.40 24.37
N THR A 329 31.44 -89.58 23.91
CA THR A 329 31.92 -89.59 22.53
C THR A 329 33.40 -89.90 22.53
N VAL A 330 33.78 -90.95 21.81
CA VAL A 330 35.16 -91.39 21.63
C VAL A 330 35.51 -91.21 20.17
N THR A 331 36.53 -90.40 19.89
CA THR A 331 37.15 -90.40 18.56
C THR A 331 38.17 -91.53 18.53
N VAL A 332 37.92 -92.52 17.68
CA VAL A 332 38.70 -93.76 17.65
C VAL A 332 39.70 -93.68 16.49
N PRO A 333 41.01 -93.85 16.73
CA PRO A 333 42.04 -93.79 15.70
C PRO A 333 42.16 -95.10 14.91
N TRP A 334 41.04 -95.80 14.68
CA TRP A 334 41.02 -97.04 13.92
C TRP A 334 41.23 -96.77 12.41
N THR A 335 41.77 -97.76 11.70
CA THR A 335 41.94 -97.69 10.24
C THR A 335 41.70 -99.08 9.62
N GLY A 336 41.27 -99.12 8.35
CA GLY A 336 40.93 -100.37 7.67
C GLY A 336 39.51 -100.87 8.01
N THR A 337 39.33 -102.19 8.04
CA THR A 337 38.05 -102.84 8.40
C THR A 337 38.12 -103.33 9.85
N VAL A 338 37.11 -102.98 10.66
CA VAL A 338 36.98 -103.45 12.05
C VAL A 338 35.94 -104.58 12.10
N ASP A 339 36.37 -105.76 12.53
CA ASP A 339 35.52 -106.96 12.54
C ASP A 339 34.86 -107.25 13.90
N GLN A 340 35.38 -106.68 15.00
CA GLN A 340 34.82 -106.77 16.35
C GLN A 340 35.37 -105.66 17.24
N ILE A 341 34.56 -105.13 18.16
CA ILE A 341 34.98 -104.21 19.23
C ILE A 341 34.77 -104.83 20.62
N ARG A 342 35.53 -104.33 21.59
CA ARG A 342 35.40 -104.68 23.00
C ARG A 342 35.38 -103.42 23.86
N LEU A 343 34.54 -103.43 24.88
CA LEU A 343 34.45 -102.36 25.87
C LEU A 343 34.77 -102.94 27.24
N ASP A 344 35.91 -102.55 27.79
CA ASP A 344 36.26 -102.81 29.18
C ASP A 344 35.79 -101.64 30.03
N LEU A 345 34.57 -101.78 30.58
CA LEU A 345 33.92 -100.79 31.43
C LEU A 345 33.91 -101.26 32.88
N VAL A 346 33.77 -100.33 33.83
CA VAL A 346 33.66 -100.66 35.26
C VAL A 346 32.48 -101.62 35.49
N THR A 347 32.79 -102.86 35.89
CA THR A 347 31.78 -103.92 36.02
C THR A 347 30.78 -103.61 37.14
N GLY A 348 29.50 -103.93 36.89
CA GLY A 348 28.43 -103.89 37.89
C GLY A 348 27.96 -102.52 38.39
N THR A 349 28.52 -101.40 37.91
CA THR A 349 28.20 -100.04 38.42
C THR A 349 27.85 -99.02 37.32
N VAL A 350 27.94 -99.42 36.05
CA VAL A 350 27.53 -98.66 34.88
C VAL A 350 26.72 -99.56 33.94
N ASP A 351 25.61 -99.03 33.47
CA ASP A 351 24.74 -99.65 32.48
C ASP A 351 24.89 -98.92 31.15
N VAL A 352 24.94 -99.67 30.05
CA VAL A 352 24.99 -99.12 28.70
C VAL A 352 23.57 -99.10 28.14
N ASP A 353 23.13 -97.92 27.74
CA ASP A 353 21.80 -97.68 27.17
C ASP A 353 21.81 -97.88 25.67
N TRP A 354 22.75 -97.24 24.97
CA TRP A 354 23.00 -97.54 23.57
C TRP A 354 24.44 -97.28 23.21
N ILE A 355 24.91 -97.94 22.15
CA ILE A 355 26.22 -97.73 21.52
C ILE A 355 26.00 -97.50 20.04
N ALA A 356 26.53 -96.41 19.51
CA ALA A 356 26.48 -96.09 18.09
C ALA A 356 27.88 -95.81 17.55
N MET A 357 28.17 -96.27 16.34
CA MET A 357 29.39 -95.95 15.62
C MET A 357 29.04 -95.15 14.37
N GLY A 358 29.79 -94.10 14.08
CA GLY A 358 29.40 -93.14 13.05
C GLY A 358 30.38 -91.98 12.86
N ARG A 359 29.89 -90.90 12.26
CA ARG A 359 30.66 -89.67 11.99
C ARG A 359 29.87 -88.41 12.35
N PRO A 360 30.55 -87.29 12.67
CA PRO A 360 29.88 -86.01 12.85
C PRO A 360 29.40 -85.46 11.49
N ALA A 361 28.12 -85.08 11.39
CA ALA A 361 27.56 -84.40 10.22
C ALA A 361 27.41 -82.88 10.49
N PRO A 362 27.66 -81.99 9.52
CA PRO A 362 27.47 -80.55 9.69
C PRO A 362 25.97 -80.20 9.71
N GLY A 363 25.52 -79.53 10.76
CA GLY A 363 24.19 -78.89 10.81
C GLY A 363 24.27 -77.40 10.41
N ALA A 364 23.27 -76.89 9.68
CA ALA A 364 23.16 -75.48 9.31
C ALA A 364 22.96 -74.60 10.56
N SER A 365 23.90 -73.71 10.93
CA SER A 365 23.66 -72.75 12.03
C SER A 365 24.59 -71.52 12.18
N SER A 366 25.73 -71.36 11.51
CA SER A 366 26.56 -70.15 11.75
C SER A 366 26.33 -69.02 10.74
N ALA A 367 26.29 -69.34 9.44
CA ALA A 367 26.12 -68.33 8.38
C ALA A 367 24.73 -67.67 8.42
N ASP A 368 23.69 -68.44 8.73
CA ASP A 368 22.31 -67.94 8.79
C ASP A 368 22.07 -67.02 10.00
N LEU A 369 22.77 -67.27 11.12
CA LEU A 369 22.71 -66.41 12.31
C LEU A 369 23.47 -65.09 12.12
N ASP A 370 24.59 -65.11 11.39
CA ASP A 370 25.34 -63.89 11.05
C ASP A 370 24.57 -63.04 10.02
N ALA A 371 23.94 -63.68 9.03
CA ALA A 371 23.07 -62.99 8.07
C ALA A 371 21.88 -62.31 8.75
N LEU A 372 21.23 -62.98 9.72
CA LEU A 372 20.12 -62.41 10.47
C LEU A 372 20.56 -61.21 11.33
N ARG A 373 21.72 -61.29 11.99
CA ARG A 373 22.27 -60.19 12.80
C ARG A 373 22.55 -58.94 11.96
N GLN A 374 23.03 -59.13 10.73
CA GLN A 374 23.33 -58.02 9.84
C GLN A 374 22.06 -57.29 9.37
N VAL A 375 21.01 -58.03 9.01
CA VAL A 375 19.72 -57.44 8.60
C VAL A 375 19.08 -56.61 9.72
N ILE A 376 19.16 -57.09 10.97
CA ILE A 376 18.63 -56.34 12.13
C ILE A 376 19.42 -55.04 12.35
N SER A 377 20.76 -55.10 12.31
CA SER A 377 21.59 -53.90 12.49
C SER A 377 21.37 -52.85 11.38
N ASP A 378 21.17 -53.28 10.15
CA ASP A 378 20.91 -52.38 9.03
C ASP A 378 19.52 -51.72 9.16
N GLY A 379 18.52 -52.48 9.61
CA GLY A 379 17.18 -51.97 9.92
C GLY A 379 17.17 -50.95 11.07
N ASP A 380 17.90 -51.22 12.15
CA ASP A 380 18.00 -50.30 13.30
C ASP A 380 18.69 -48.98 12.92
N ASN A 381 19.72 -49.04 12.08
CA ASN A 381 20.41 -47.84 11.57
C ASN A 381 19.50 -47.01 10.66
N ALA A 382 18.69 -47.65 9.81
CA ALA A 382 17.73 -46.95 8.95
C ALA A 382 16.65 -46.25 9.79
N ASN A 383 16.07 -46.95 10.78
CA ASN A 383 15.09 -46.37 11.69
C ASN A 383 15.66 -45.19 12.50
N ALA A 384 16.91 -45.29 12.97
CA ALA A 384 17.56 -44.18 13.68
C ALA A 384 17.76 -42.95 12.78
N SER A 385 18.11 -43.16 11.50
CA SER A 385 18.23 -42.08 10.53
C SER A 385 16.89 -41.40 10.25
N ASP A 386 15.81 -42.17 10.11
CA ASP A 386 14.46 -41.64 9.88
C ASP A 386 13.95 -40.81 11.06
N ILE A 387 14.24 -41.24 12.30
CA ILE A 387 13.90 -40.50 13.52
C ILE A 387 14.61 -39.14 13.55
N VAL A 388 15.92 -39.10 13.26
CA VAL A 388 16.70 -37.86 13.25
C VAL A 388 16.19 -36.90 12.16
N ALA A 389 15.83 -37.41 10.99
CA ALA A 389 15.26 -36.60 9.91
C ALA A 389 13.89 -36.03 10.30
N LEU A 390 13.08 -36.80 11.03
CA LEU A 390 11.78 -36.34 11.53
C LEU A 390 11.94 -35.26 12.60
N GLU A 391 12.89 -35.41 13.54
CA GLU A 391 13.19 -34.40 14.57
C GLU A 391 13.63 -33.06 13.97
N ALA A 392 14.48 -33.08 12.93
CA ALA A 392 14.92 -31.87 12.24
C ALA A 392 13.74 -31.12 11.59
N ARG A 393 12.88 -31.85 10.87
CA ARG A 393 11.68 -31.27 10.24
C ARG A 393 10.71 -30.69 11.27
N MET A 394 10.58 -31.34 12.43
CA MET A 394 9.70 -30.87 13.50
C MET A 394 10.25 -29.58 14.14
N THR A 395 11.57 -29.49 14.30
CA THR A 395 12.26 -28.28 14.81
C THR A 395 12.08 -27.09 13.86
N ASP A 396 12.19 -27.31 12.55
CA ASP A 396 11.96 -26.27 11.54
C ASP A 396 10.50 -25.77 11.57
N ALA A 397 9.53 -26.70 11.65
CA ALA A 397 8.11 -26.36 11.74
C ALA A 397 7.76 -25.56 13.01
N GLU A 398 8.37 -25.88 14.16
CA GLU A 398 8.22 -25.10 15.40
C GLU A 398 8.78 -23.68 15.25
N GLY A 399 9.92 -23.53 14.57
CA GLY A 399 10.52 -22.24 14.25
C GLY A 399 9.62 -21.38 13.36
N GLU A 400 9.05 -21.96 12.30
CA GLU A 400 8.10 -21.30 11.40
C GLU A 400 6.83 -20.88 12.14
N ALA A 401 6.26 -21.76 12.98
CA ALA A 401 5.08 -21.46 13.80
C ALA A 401 5.33 -20.29 14.77
N SER A 402 6.51 -20.26 15.42
CA SER A 402 6.92 -19.15 16.29
C SER A 402 7.10 -17.83 15.52
N GLY A 403 7.65 -17.89 14.30
CA GLY A 403 7.77 -16.75 13.41
C GLY A 403 6.39 -16.21 13.01
N LEU A 404 5.47 -17.09 12.65
CA LEU A 404 4.10 -16.74 12.27
C LEU A 404 3.34 -16.13 13.46
N ALA A 405 3.46 -16.68 14.66
CA ALA A 405 2.85 -16.13 15.87
C ALA A 405 3.37 -14.71 16.19
N SER A 406 4.66 -14.47 15.98
CA SER A 406 5.26 -13.13 16.15
C SER A 406 4.75 -12.14 15.10
N ALA A 407 4.61 -12.58 13.85
CA ALA A 407 4.05 -11.76 12.77
C ALA A 407 2.59 -11.40 13.03
N VAL A 408 1.78 -12.37 13.49
CA VAL A 408 0.38 -12.16 13.90
C VAL A 408 0.29 -11.17 15.06
N GLY A 409 1.13 -11.30 16.10
CA GLY A 409 1.18 -10.33 17.20
C GLY A 409 1.57 -8.92 16.76
N GLY A 410 2.46 -8.80 15.77
CA GLY A 410 2.81 -7.51 15.17
C GLY A 410 1.68 -6.89 14.33
N LEU A 411 0.92 -7.72 13.60
CA LEU A 411 -0.29 -7.32 12.89
C LEU A 411 -1.37 -6.85 13.86
N ASP A 412 -1.63 -7.61 14.92
CA ASP A 412 -2.59 -7.27 15.98
C ASP A 412 -2.29 -5.91 16.61
N ALA A 413 -1.02 -5.66 16.97
CA ALA A 413 -0.59 -4.37 17.49
C ALA A 413 -0.78 -3.21 16.49
N ARG A 414 -0.50 -3.43 15.20
CA ARG A 414 -0.69 -2.41 14.14
C ARG A 414 -2.16 -2.11 13.88
N VAL A 415 -3.00 -3.15 13.89
CA VAL A 415 -4.46 -3.02 13.77
C VAL A 415 -4.98 -2.20 14.95
N GLY A 416 -4.59 -2.52 16.18
CA GLY A 416 -5.00 -1.75 17.37
C GLY A 416 -4.62 -0.26 17.30
N VAL A 417 -3.40 0.08 16.89
CA VAL A 417 -2.98 1.48 16.70
C VAL A 417 -3.81 2.19 15.62
N THR A 418 -4.16 1.46 14.56
CA THR A 418 -4.98 2.00 13.47
C THR A 418 -6.42 2.22 13.92
N GLU A 419 -7.00 1.26 14.65
CA GLU A 419 -8.34 1.37 15.25
C GLU A 419 -8.43 2.55 16.21
N ASP A 420 -7.44 2.73 17.09
CA ASP A 420 -7.34 3.88 17.99
C ASP A 420 -7.26 5.21 17.22
N GLY A 421 -6.46 5.25 16.15
CA GLY A 421 -6.33 6.41 15.27
C GLY A 421 -7.64 6.75 14.54
N VAL A 422 -8.34 5.74 14.02
CA VAL A 422 -9.66 5.90 13.37
C VAL A 422 -10.70 6.38 14.37
N LEU A 423 -10.71 5.85 15.60
CA LEU A 423 -11.61 6.29 16.67
C LEU A 423 -11.35 7.75 17.06
N SER A 424 -10.08 8.15 17.19
CA SER A 424 -9.70 9.54 17.44
C SER A 424 -10.15 10.47 16.31
N ASN A 425 -9.95 10.08 15.05
CA ASN A 425 -10.42 10.85 13.90
C ASN A 425 -11.96 10.93 13.87
N SER A 426 -12.66 9.83 14.16
CA SER A 426 -14.12 9.80 14.23
C SER A 426 -14.66 10.76 15.30
N ASN A 427 -14.02 10.79 16.47
CA ASN A 427 -14.34 11.74 17.55
C ASN A 427 -14.05 13.19 17.14
N ALA A 428 -12.92 13.46 16.47
CA ALA A 428 -12.57 14.80 16.00
C ALA A 428 -13.54 15.29 14.92
N VAL A 429 -13.91 14.43 13.97
CA VAL A 429 -14.92 14.72 12.94
C VAL A 429 -16.27 14.96 13.60
N SER A 430 -16.70 14.13 14.55
CA SER A 430 -17.95 14.34 15.29
C SER A 430 -17.97 15.66 16.07
N ALA A 431 -16.85 16.05 16.66
CA ALA A 431 -16.70 17.34 17.34
C ALA A 431 -16.71 18.53 16.36
N LEU A 432 -16.05 18.41 15.22
CA LEU A 432 -16.09 19.40 14.13
C LEU A 432 -17.50 19.53 13.56
N GLN A 433 -18.16 18.40 13.33
CA GLN A 433 -19.52 18.31 12.79
C GLN A 433 -20.51 18.89 13.80
N SER A 434 -20.38 18.61 15.10
CA SER A 434 -21.12 19.30 16.15
C SER A 434 -20.87 20.81 16.13
N LYS A 435 -19.65 21.28 15.89
CA LYS A 435 -19.32 22.71 15.87
C LYS A 435 -19.85 23.43 14.62
N VAL A 436 -19.94 22.72 13.49
CA VAL A 436 -20.46 23.19 12.21
C VAL A 436 -21.99 23.13 12.17
N ASP A 437 -22.59 22.07 12.73
CA ASP A 437 -24.04 21.84 12.75
C ASP A 437 -24.74 22.54 13.92
N ASP A 438 -24.02 22.99 14.95
CA ASP A 438 -24.60 23.74 16.07
C ASP A 438 -25.07 25.13 15.59
N PRO A 439 -26.39 25.37 15.52
CA PRO A 439 -26.97 26.60 14.99
C PRO A 439 -26.82 27.79 15.97
N THR A 440 -26.19 27.59 17.12
CA THR A 440 -25.85 28.63 18.10
C THR A 440 -24.38 29.03 18.05
N THR A 441 -23.44 28.11 17.77
CA THR A 441 -22.00 28.42 17.70
C THR A 441 -21.48 28.66 16.27
N GLY A 442 -22.02 27.95 15.27
CA GLY A 442 -21.64 28.15 13.86
C GLY A 442 -22.26 29.42 13.27
N LEU A 443 -23.55 29.63 13.52
CA LEU A 443 -24.22 30.91 13.27
C LEU A 443 -23.76 31.99 14.25
N GLY A 444 -23.35 31.64 15.47
CA GLY A 444 -22.83 32.58 16.47
C GLY A 444 -21.55 33.27 16.01
N ALA A 445 -20.57 32.54 15.49
CA ALA A 445 -19.34 33.16 14.97
C ALA A 445 -19.58 34.04 13.73
N LEU A 446 -20.49 33.65 12.84
CA LEU A 446 -20.87 34.45 11.67
C LEU A 446 -21.75 35.64 12.07
N ALA A 447 -22.65 35.47 13.04
CA ALA A 447 -23.49 36.51 13.60
C ALA A 447 -22.66 37.50 14.42
N ASP A 448 -21.65 37.06 15.17
CA ASP A 448 -20.71 37.91 15.90
C ASP A 448 -19.83 38.68 14.91
N ALA A 449 -19.36 38.05 13.83
CA ALA A 449 -18.64 38.77 12.77
C ALA A 449 -19.53 39.77 12.02
N LEU A 450 -20.79 39.41 11.77
CA LEU A 450 -21.79 40.27 11.13
C LEU A 450 -22.28 41.37 12.08
N ASP A 451 -22.35 41.12 13.39
CA ASP A 451 -22.71 42.06 14.45
C ASP A 451 -21.54 42.98 14.75
N VAL A 452 -20.29 42.52 14.72
CA VAL A 452 -19.10 43.36 14.74
C VAL A 452 -19.02 44.23 13.49
N LEU A 453 -19.32 43.70 12.30
CA LEU A 453 -19.37 44.48 11.07
C LEU A 453 -20.55 45.46 11.07
N SER A 454 -21.72 45.03 11.54
CA SER A 454 -22.93 45.86 11.68
C SER A 454 -22.72 46.97 12.71
N THR A 455 -22.11 46.64 13.85
CA THR A 455 -21.73 47.59 14.90
C THR A 455 -20.64 48.51 14.40
N THR A 456 -19.61 48.03 13.68
CA THR A 456 -18.58 48.91 13.09
C THR A 456 -19.17 49.86 12.04
N VAL A 457 -20.18 49.43 11.26
CA VAL A 457 -20.91 50.27 10.30
C VAL A 457 -21.90 51.21 11.01
N ALA A 458 -22.48 50.81 12.15
CA ALA A 458 -23.46 51.60 12.92
C ALA A 458 -22.82 52.57 13.93
N THR A 459 -21.64 52.25 14.47
CA THR A 459 -20.90 53.01 15.48
C THR A 459 -19.58 53.59 14.98
N GLY A 460 -19.17 53.30 13.74
CA GLY A 460 -18.06 53.96 13.07
C GLY A 460 -18.38 55.44 12.85
N ASP A 461 -17.83 56.29 13.71
CA ASP A 461 -17.76 57.77 13.81
C ASP A 461 -18.95 58.66 13.32
N GLY A 462 -20.05 58.08 12.85
CA GLY A 462 -21.16 58.78 12.24
C GLY A 462 -20.83 59.49 10.92
N SER A 463 -19.60 59.42 10.39
CA SER A 463 -19.16 60.22 9.23
C SER A 463 -20.03 59.99 7.99
N GLN A 464 -20.52 58.79 7.76
CA GLN A 464 -21.40 58.48 6.62
C GLN A 464 -22.82 59.04 6.80
N ARG A 465 -23.33 59.07 8.05
CA ARG A 465 -24.64 59.63 8.40
C ARG A 465 -24.59 61.17 8.45
N VAL A 466 -23.52 61.71 9.03
CA VAL A 466 -23.18 63.14 9.08
C VAL A 466 -22.86 63.66 7.67
N GLN A 467 -22.16 62.92 6.81
CA GLN A 467 -21.99 63.30 5.40
C GLN A 467 -23.31 63.26 4.64
N SER A 468 -24.17 62.27 4.86
CA SER A 468 -25.49 62.22 4.21
C SER A 468 -26.41 63.35 4.67
N GLU A 469 -26.38 63.71 5.95
CA GLU A 469 -27.10 64.86 6.52
C GLU A 469 -26.48 66.20 6.08
N ALA A 470 -25.16 66.31 6.03
CA ALA A 470 -24.45 67.47 5.51
C ALA A 470 -24.70 67.67 4.01
N ILE A 471 -24.72 66.60 3.20
CA ILE A 471 -25.06 66.67 1.77
C ILE A 471 -26.53 67.10 1.59
N ARG A 472 -27.46 66.61 2.43
CA ARG A 472 -28.85 67.08 2.41
C ARG A 472 -28.98 68.54 2.85
N SER A 473 -28.25 68.95 3.88
CA SER A 473 -28.21 70.33 4.38
C SER A 473 -27.58 71.29 3.36
N VAL A 474 -26.50 70.89 2.72
CA VAL A 474 -25.84 71.66 1.65
C VAL A 474 -26.74 71.73 0.41
N ARG A 475 -27.44 70.64 0.05
CA ARG A 475 -28.43 70.65 -1.04
C ARG A 475 -29.61 71.57 -0.73
N ALA A 476 -30.10 71.58 0.52
CA ALA A 476 -31.17 72.48 0.95
C ALA A 476 -30.70 73.95 0.97
N ALA A 477 -29.51 74.23 1.48
CA ALA A 477 -28.90 75.56 1.47
C ALA A 477 -28.64 76.06 0.04
N LEU A 478 -28.23 75.19 -0.87
CA LEU A 478 -28.03 75.54 -2.28
C LEU A 478 -29.36 75.86 -2.97
N SER A 479 -30.44 75.11 -2.67
CA SER A 479 -31.78 75.41 -3.21
C SER A 479 -32.38 76.70 -2.66
N LEU A 480 -32.04 77.06 -1.41
CA LEU A 480 -32.45 78.32 -0.79
C LEU A 480 -31.65 79.50 -1.37
N LEU A 481 -30.35 79.32 -1.61
CA LEU A 481 -29.48 80.32 -2.22
C LEU A 481 -29.84 80.56 -3.70
N GLU A 482 -30.22 79.52 -4.45
CA GLU A 482 -30.78 79.68 -5.80
C GLU A 482 -32.10 80.45 -5.78
N ALA A 483 -32.98 80.21 -4.80
CA ALA A 483 -34.22 80.97 -4.63
C ALA A 483 -33.94 82.45 -4.27
N GLU A 484 -33.01 82.72 -3.35
CA GLU A 484 -32.61 84.07 -2.95
C GLU A 484 -31.91 84.85 -4.08
N ALA A 485 -31.09 84.19 -4.91
CA ALA A 485 -30.46 84.80 -6.08
C ALA A 485 -31.50 85.19 -7.14
N THR A 486 -32.56 84.38 -7.30
CA THR A 486 -33.66 84.68 -8.23
C THR A 486 -34.53 85.84 -7.73
N GLU A 487 -34.79 85.92 -6.41
CA GLU A 487 -35.52 87.05 -5.80
C GLU A 487 -34.70 88.35 -5.75
N ALA A 488 -33.37 88.27 -5.61
CA ALA A 488 -32.48 89.42 -5.67
C ALA A 488 -32.42 90.04 -7.09
N ALA A 489 -32.40 89.22 -8.14
CA ALA A 489 -32.43 89.68 -9.53
C ALA A 489 -33.76 90.37 -9.90
N VAL A 490 -34.90 89.91 -9.34
CA VAL A 490 -36.21 90.55 -9.54
C VAL A 490 -36.30 91.90 -8.81
N ARG A 491 -35.76 92.02 -7.59
CA ARG A 491 -35.70 93.29 -6.83
C ARG A 491 -34.82 94.36 -7.49
N GLU A 492 -33.74 93.96 -8.17
CA GLU A 492 -32.88 94.89 -8.89
C GLU A 492 -33.56 95.48 -10.14
N GLU A 493 -34.40 94.70 -10.83
CA GLU A 493 -35.16 95.16 -12.00
C GLU A 493 -36.38 96.04 -11.63
N GLU A 494 -37.01 95.78 -10.48
CA GLU A 494 -38.04 96.67 -9.90
C GLU A 494 -37.47 98.02 -9.44
N ALA A 495 -36.26 98.05 -8.88
CA ALA A 495 -35.55 99.28 -8.52
C ALA A 495 -35.20 100.14 -9.76
N ARG A 496 -34.83 99.51 -10.89
CA ARG A 496 -34.59 100.22 -12.19
C ARG A 496 -35.88 100.79 -12.81
N ARG A 497 -37.06 100.23 -12.48
CA ARG A 497 -38.36 100.80 -12.88
C ARG A 497 -38.74 102.01 -12.02
N SER A 498 -38.53 101.94 -10.71
CA SER A 498 -38.75 103.05 -9.78
C SER A 498 -37.84 104.26 -10.06
N LEU A 499 -36.61 104.03 -10.54
CA LEU A 499 -35.70 105.12 -10.94
C LEU A 499 -36.19 105.88 -12.18
N ARG A 500 -36.88 105.21 -13.13
CA ARG A 500 -37.46 105.86 -14.32
C ARG A 500 -38.69 106.71 -14.02
N ASP A 501 -39.51 106.31 -13.04
CA ASP A 501 -40.64 107.11 -12.55
C ASP A 501 -40.18 108.33 -11.72
N TYR A 502 -39.06 108.20 -10.99
CA TYR A 502 -38.46 109.30 -10.23
C TYR A 502 -37.89 110.40 -11.15
N THR A 503 -37.25 110.04 -12.27
CA THR A 503 -36.71 111.02 -13.23
C THR A 503 -37.82 111.80 -13.96
N ALA A 504 -38.97 111.17 -14.25
CA ALA A 504 -40.13 111.85 -14.82
C ALA A 504 -40.83 112.82 -13.82
N SER A 505 -40.79 112.52 -12.51
CA SER A 505 -41.33 113.39 -11.45
C SER A 505 -40.39 114.54 -11.07
N ALA A 506 -39.08 114.38 -11.25
CA ALA A 506 -38.08 115.41 -10.96
C ALA A 506 -38.12 116.56 -11.99
N GLU A 507 -38.41 116.28 -13.26
CA GLU A 507 -38.60 117.29 -14.31
C GLU A 507 -39.85 118.17 -14.08
N GLN A 508 -40.92 117.62 -13.51
CA GLN A 508 -42.13 118.37 -13.15
C GLN A 508 -41.95 119.27 -11.91
N SER A 509 -41.09 118.86 -10.97
CA SER A 509 -40.75 119.62 -9.76
C SER A 509 -39.81 120.80 -10.04
N LEU A 510 -38.89 120.65 -10.99
CA LEU A 510 -37.97 121.71 -11.41
C LEU A 510 -38.69 122.87 -12.11
N ASN A 511 -39.71 122.57 -12.92
CA ASN A 511 -40.55 123.58 -13.59
C ASN A 511 -41.42 124.40 -12.60
N THR A 512 -41.76 123.82 -11.44
CA THR A 512 -42.57 124.47 -10.40
C THR A 512 -41.72 125.34 -9.45
N ARG A 513 -40.42 125.07 -9.31
CA ARG A 513 -39.47 125.88 -8.51
C ARG A 513 -39.01 127.16 -9.23
N ILE A 514 -39.05 127.18 -10.56
CA ILE A 514 -38.70 128.36 -11.36
C ILE A 514 -39.79 129.44 -11.20
N ASP A 515 -41.07 129.08 -11.14
CA ASP A 515 -42.18 130.00 -10.84
C ASP A 515 -42.22 130.49 -9.37
N ALA A 516 -41.65 129.73 -8.43
CA ALA A 516 -41.59 130.09 -7.01
C ALA A 516 -40.41 131.02 -6.65
N THR A 517 -39.37 131.08 -7.49
CA THR A 517 -38.18 131.93 -7.26
C THR A 517 -38.44 133.39 -7.69
N ASP A 518 -39.37 133.63 -8.62
CA ASP A 518 -39.86 134.97 -9.01
C ASP A 518 -40.72 135.65 -7.90
N GLY A 519 -41.26 134.87 -6.96
CA GLY A 519 -42.00 135.37 -5.79
C GLY A 519 -41.14 135.74 -4.57
N GLN A 520 -39.90 135.26 -4.49
CA GLN A 520 -39.04 135.42 -3.31
C GLN A 520 -38.15 136.69 -3.34
N VAL A 521 -38.10 137.40 -4.47
CA VAL A 521 -37.38 138.69 -4.60
C VAL A 521 -38.20 139.88 -4.05
N ALA A 522 -39.51 139.73 -3.83
CA ALA A 522 -40.37 140.80 -3.28
C ALA A 522 -40.36 140.91 -1.75
N VAL A 523 -39.87 139.91 -1.01
CA VAL A 523 -39.96 139.84 0.47
C VAL A 523 -38.61 140.15 1.16
N VAL A 524 -37.50 140.16 0.42
CA VAL A 524 -36.16 140.50 0.93
C VAL A 524 -35.96 142.02 1.08
N ALA A 525 -36.84 142.86 0.51
CA ALA A 525 -36.75 144.32 0.57
C ALA A 525 -37.32 144.95 1.85
N GLU A 526 -38.06 144.23 2.69
CA GLU A 526 -38.72 144.79 3.89
C GLU A 526 -38.08 144.31 5.21
N ALA A 527 -37.25 143.26 5.19
CA ALA A 527 -36.57 142.75 6.39
C ALA A 527 -35.18 143.39 6.66
N VAL A 528 -34.58 144.06 5.68
CA VAL A 528 -33.28 144.75 5.82
C VAL A 528 -33.42 146.11 6.54
N ALA A 529 -34.63 146.66 6.67
CA ALA A 529 -34.89 147.94 7.32
C ALA A 529 -35.12 147.88 8.85
N LEU A 530 -35.21 146.69 9.46
CA LEU A 530 -35.53 146.53 10.89
C LEU A 530 -34.44 145.87 11.74
N LEU A 531 -33.37 145.34 11.14
CA LEU A 531 -32.23 144.77 11.89
C LEU A 531 -31.10 145.78 12.17
N GLY A 532 -31.21 147.01 11.65
CA GLY A 532 -30.24 148.09 11.85
C GLY A 532 -30.33 148.84 13.18
N VAL A 533 -31.21 148.43 14.12
CA VAL A 533 -31.47 149.16 15.38
C VAL A 533 -31.27 148.30 16.64
N GLU A 534 -31.03 146.98 16.55
CA GLU A 534 -30.90 146.10 17.73
C GLU A 534 -29.46 145.65 18.06
N VAL A 535 -28.43 146.23 17.41
CA VAL A 535 -27.00 145.88 17.65
C VAL A 535 -26.31 146.79 18.69
N GLU A 536 -26.94 147.84 19.21
CA GLU A 536 -26.31 148.71 20.23
C GLU A 536 -26.65 148.36 21.70
N GLY A 537 -27.37 147.25 21.98
CA GLY A 537 -27.93 147.00 23.31
C GLY A 537 -27.60 145.71 24.05
N LYS A 538 -26.89 144.72 23.47
CA LYS A 538 -26.80 143.36 24.06
C LYS A 538 -25.39 142.75 24.23
N ALA A 539 -24.38 143.56 24.51
CA ALA A 539 -23.19 143.07 25.21
C ALA A 539 -23.55 142.77 26.68
N SER A 540 -24.17 141.62 26.94
CA SER A 540 -24.60 141.19 28.26
C SER A 540 -23.72 140.05 28.79
N ALA A 541 -23.32 140.16 30.06
CA ALA A 541 -22.56 139.18 30.82
C ALA A 541 -23.09 137.73 30.74
N SER A 542 -24.34 137.53 30.30
CA SER A 542 -24.99 136.23 30.11
C SER A 542 -24.34 135.34 29.05
N VAL A 543 -23.81 135.90 27.94
CA VAL A 543 -23.11 135.09 26.92
C VAL A 543 -21.76 134.60 27.46
N LEU A 544 -21.10 135.43 28.27
CA LEU A 544 -19.85 135.07 28.93
C LEU A 544 -20.09 134.04 30.04
N ASP A 545 -21.17 134.17 30.83
CA ASP A 545 -21.58 133.17 31.84
C ASP A 545 -21.94 131.82 31.21
N SER A 546 -22.65 131.79 30.07
CA SER A 546 -22.95 130.55 29.34
C SER A 546 -21.69 129.90 28.77
N LEU A 547 -20.73 130.70 28.29
CA LEU A 547 -19.45 130.19 27.81
C LEU A 547 -18.61 129.66 28.97
N THR A 548 -18.55 130.39 30.11
CA THR A 548 -17.88 129.93 31.33
C THR A 548 -18.52 128.65 31.85
N ALA A 549 -19.85 128.55 31.91
CA ALA A 549 -20.55 127.32 32.33
C ALA A 549 -20.28 126.14 31.39
N THR A 550 -20.26 126.35 30.07
CA THR A 550 -19.96 125.29 29.09
C THR A 550 -18.50 124.84 29.19
N VAL A 551 -17.56 125.77 29.41
CA VAL A 551 -16.14 125.46 29.60
C VAL A 551 -15.89 124.76 30.93
N THR A 552 -16.59 125.14 32.00
CA THR A 552 -16.56 124.45 33.29
C THR A 552 -17.12 123.04 33.16
N GLN A 553 -18.28 122.85 32.51
CA GLN A 553 -18.87 121.54 32.26
C GLN A 553 -17.95 120.65 31.41
N ARG A 554 -17.33 121.19 30.36
CA ARG A 554 -16.33 120.45 29.57
C ARG A 554 -15.09 120.10 30.39
N GLY A 555 -14.70 120.96 31.33
CA GLY A 555 -13.62 120.66 32.28
C GLY A 555 -13.98 119.49 33.21
N GLU A 556 -15.22 119.42 33.69
CA GLU A 556 -15.75 118.29 34.46
C GLU A 556 -15.83 117.02 33.61
N ASP A 557 -16.31 117.08 32.37
CA ASP A 557 -16.39 115.94 31.45
C ASP A 557 -14.98 115.40 31.09
N ILE A 558 -13.99 116.27 30.89
CA ILE A 558 -12.60 115.89 30.67
C ILE A 558 -12.01 115.23 31.92
N THR A 559 -12.36 115.73 33.10
CA THR A 559 -11.95 115.11 34.38
C THR A 559 -12.58 113.74 34.54
N ALA A 560 -13.87 113.59 34.25
CA ALA A 560 -14.57 112.30 34.27
C ALA A 560 -14.01 111.31 33.25
N ASN A 561 -13.66 111.76 32.05
CA ASN A 561 -12.97 110.92 31.05
C ASN A 561 -11.56 110.53 31.52
N THR A 562 -10.84 111.43 32.18
CA THR A 562 -9.52 111.14 32.76
C THR A 562 -9.66 110.10 33.88
N ASP A 563 -10.68 110.22 34.74
CA ASP A 563 -10.98 109.24 35.78
C ASP A 563 -11.41 107.89 35.19
N ALA A 564 -12.22 107.87 34.12
CA ALA A 564 -12.60 106.66 33.41
C ALA A 564 -11.40 105.98 32.74
N ILE A 565 -10.51 106.75 32.11
CA ILE A 565 -9.26 106.25 31.53
C ILE A 565 -8.34 105.73 32.64
N ASN A 566 -8.24 106.40 33.77
CA ASN A 566 -7.46 105.93 34.92
C ASN A 566 -8.06 104.66 35.53
N LEU A 567 -9.39 104.53 35.59
CA LEU A 567 -10.07 103.32 36.03
C LEU A 567 -9.83 102.15 35.06
N ILE A 568 -9.87 102.41 33.75
CA ILE A 568 -9.54 101.44 32.71
C ILE A 568 -8.05 101.05 32.78
N ASN A 569 -7.15 102.02 32.91
CA ASN A 569 -5.70 101.80 33.03
C ASN A 569 -5.32 101.10 34.35
N ALA A 570 -6.08 101.30 35.42
CA ALA A 570 -5.93 100.55 36.67
C ALA A 570 -6.53 99.13 36.56
N ALA A 571 -7.55 98.93 35.71
CA ALA A 571 -8.20 97.65 35.51
C ALA A 571 -7.55 96.78 34.41
N LEU A 572 -6.63 97.32 33.61
CA LEU A 572 -5.95 96.61 32.51
C LEU A 572 -4.85 95.63 32.99
N PRO A 573 -4.00 95.98 33.98
CA PRO A 573 -3.01 95.07 34.53
C PRO A 573 -3.70 93.94 35.32
N GLY A 574 -3.60 92.69 34.84
CA GLY A 574 -4.08 91.49 35.56
C GLY A 574 -5.44 90.91 35.12
N LYS A 575 -6.05 91.40 34.02
CA LYS A 575 -7.27 90.78 33.44
C LYS A 575 -7.04 89.39 32.82
N ALA A 576 -5.80 88.99 32.58
CA ALA A 576 -5.44 87.57 32.53
C ALA A 576 -5.17 87.14 33.97
N SER A 577 -6.07 86.35 34.57
CA SER A 577 -5.89 85.92 35.96
C SER A 577 -4.55 85.18 36.09
N THR A 578 -3.62 85.73 36.86
CA THR A 578 -2.30 85.13 37.12
C THR A 578 -2.43 83.70 37.62
N SER A 579 -3.54 83.37 38.29
CA SER A 579 -3.91 82.01 38.70
C SER A 579 -4.23 81.09 37.52
N ALA A 580 -5.05 81.50 36.54
CA ALA A 580 -5.29 80.67 35.35
C ALA A 580 -4.05 80.52 34.48
N LEU A 581 -3.21 81.56 34.37
CA LEU A 581 -1.94 81.46 33.64
C LEU A 581 -0.93 80.56 34.38
N ALA A 582 -0.88 80.63 35.71
CA ALA A 582 -0.08 79.72 36.53
C ALA A 582 -0.60 78.28 36.49
N ALA A 583 -1.92 78.08 36.48
CA ALA A 583 -2.54 76.76 36.36
C ALA A 583 -2.32 76.15 34.98
N LEU A 584 -2.41 76.97 33.91
CA LEU A 584 -2.09 76.54 32.56
C LEU A 584 -0.59 76.23 32.42
N SER A 585 0.28 77.07 32.98
CA SER A 585 1.72 76.81 33.04
C SER A 585 2.06 75.52 33.78
N GLY A 586 1.42 75.27 34.92
CA GLY A 586 1.55 74.02 35.67
C GLY A 586 1.06 72.80 34.89
N THR A 587 -0.09 72.91 34.22
CA THR A 587 -0.65 71.84 33.38
C THR A 587 0.28 71.53 32.20
N VAL A 588 0.78 72.55 31.51
CA VAL A 588 1.73 72.40 30.39
C VAL A 588 3.06 71.81 30.87
N SER A 589 3.53 72.18 32.06
CA SER A 589 4.72 71.58 32.67
C SER A 589 4.52 70.10 32.98
N GLN A 590 3.39 69.74 33.59
CA GLN A 590 3.06 68.34 33.89
C GLN A 590 2.91 67.50 32.61
N GLN A 591 2.26 68.07 31.58
CA GLN A 591 2.19 67.43 30.26
C GLN A 591 3.58 67.22 29.65
N GLY A 592 4.51 68.16 29.84
CA GLY A 592 5.91 68.01 29.44
C GLY A 592 6.60 66.83 30.13
N GLU A 593 6.38 66.66 31.43
CA GLU A 593 6.89 65.52 32.20
C GLU A 593 6.26 64.18 31.76
N ASP A 594 4.95 64.15 31.53
CA ASP A 594 4.23 62.96 31.08
C ASP A 594 4.66 62.54 29.65
N ILE A 595 4.87 63.50 28.75
CA ILE A 595 5.40 63.27 27.41
C ILE A 595 6.82 62.71 27.48
N ALA A 596 7.67 63.24 28.35
CA ALA A 596 9.03 62.71 28.55
C ALA A 596 9.01 61.28 29.11
N ALA A 597 8.12 60.98 30.07
CA ALA A 597 7.94 59.64 30.60
C ALA A 597 7.44 58.65 29.52
N ASN A 598 6.46 59.06 28.71
CA ASN A 598 5.97 58.27 27.58
C ASN A 598 7.06 58.04 26.53
N SER A 599 7.87 59.05 26.21
CA SER A 599 9.01 58.93 25.29
C SER A 599 10.05 57.93 25.81
N ASN A 600 10.36 57.97 27.11
CA ASN A 600 11.26 57.00 27.74
C ASN A 600 10.68 55.58 27.72
N ALA A 601 9.38 55.42 27.98
CA ALA A 601 8.69 54.13 27.91
C ALA A 601 8.68 53.57 26.48
N ILE A 602 8.39 54.40 25.47
CA ILE A 602 8.46 54.03 24.05
C ILE A 602 9.90 53.64 23.68
N THR A 603 10.91 54.38 24.13
CA THR A 603 12.32 54.05 23.89
C THR A 603 12.70 52.72 24.51
N ALA A 604 12.26 52.45 25.75
CA ALA A 604 12.47 51.16 26.42
C ALA A 604 11.75 50.00 25.72
N ILE A 605 10.52 50.21 25.25
CA ILE A 605 9.78 49.25 24.42
C ILE A 605 10.51 49.00 23.10
N ASN A 606 10.94 50.04 22.39
CA ASN A 606 11.70 49.94 21.14
C ASN A 606 13.05 49.25 21.33
N ALA A 607 13.68 49.39 22.50
CA ALA A 607 14.91 48.66 22.85
C ALA A 607 14.63 47.19 23.21
N ALA A 608 13.47 46.87 23.80
CA ALA A 608 13.09 45.51 24.20
C ALA A 608 12.45 44.69 23.06
N LEU A 609 11.81 45.35 22.09
CA LEU A 609 11.10 44.72 20.98
C LEU A 609 12.01 43.79 20.13
N PRO A 610 13.27 44.15 19.81
CA PRO A 610 14.18 43.27 19.07
C PRO A 610 14.59 42.00 19.84
N GLY A 611 14.46 41.96 21.18
CA GLY A 611 14.88 40.84 22.03
C GLY A 611 13.74 39.90 22.48
N LYS A 612 12.47 40.26 22.24
CA LYS A 612 11.29 39.46 22.61
C LYS A 612 10.96 38.33 21.63
N ALA A 613 11.48 38.38 20.39
CA ALA A 613 11.69 37.19 19.59
C ALA A 613 13.04 36.62 20.03
N SER A 614 13.06 35.60 20.89
CA SER A 614 14.32 35.07 21.42
C SER A 614 15.18 34.59 20.26
N ALA A 615 16.23 35.36 19.92
CA ALA A 615 17.20 35.00 18.90
C ALA A 615 17.72 33.56 19.13
N ALA A 616 17.83 33.14 20.40
CA ALA A 616 18.13 31.76 20.77
C ALA A 616 17.10 30.72 20.26
N ALA A 617 15.79 30.97 20.38
CA ALA A 617 14.78 30.04 19.86
C ALA A 617 14.70 30.08 18.33
N LEU A 618 14.92 31.24 17.71
CA LEU A 618 14.96 31.34 16.25
C LEU A 618 16.23 30.69 15.67
N THR A 619 17.37 30.83 16.35
CA THR A 619 18.62 30.12 16.03
C THR A 619 18.48 28.62 16.29
N ALA A 620 17.82 28.20 17.36
CA ALA A 620 17.55 26.79 17.63
C ALA A 620 16.62 26.20 16.56
N LEU A 621 15.54 26.90 16.21
CA LEU A 621 14.63 26.48 15.15
C LEU A 621 15.33 26.44 13.79
N SER A 622 16.15 27.45 13.46
CA SER A 622 16.98 27.46 12.26
C SER A 622 17.95 26.28 12.22
N GLY A 623 18.58 25.94 13.35
CA GLY A 623 19.43 24.76 13.49
C GLY A 623 18.66 23.45 13.28
N THR A 624 17.48 23.31 13.90
CA THR A 624 16.62 22.13 13.72
C THR A 624 16.14 21.98 12.27
N VAL A 625 15.70 23.07 11.63
CA VAL A 625 15.25 23.05 10.23
C VAL A 625 16.41 22.73 9.29
N THR A 626 17.62 23.22 9.58
CA THR A 626 18.84 22.88 8.81
C THR A 626 19.16 21.39 8.94
N GLN A 627 19.18 20.85 10.17
CA GLN A 627 19.42 19.42 10.40
C GLN A 627 18.35 18.55 9.75
N GLN A 628 17.08 18.94 9.83
CA GLN A 628 15.99 18.26 9.14
C GLN A 628 16.18 18.27 7.62
N GLY A 629 16.68 19.36 7.04
CA GLY A 629 17.03 19.42 5.62
C GLY A 629 18.15 18.45 5.23
N GLU A 630 19.19 18.32 6.05
CA GLU A 630 20.26 17.32 5.87
C GLU A 630 19.72 15.89 6.00
N ASP A 631 18.90 15.60 7.01
CA ASP A 631 18.31 14.28 7.24
C ASP A 631 17.35 13.88 6.10
N ILE A 632 16.54 14.82 5.60
CA ILE A 632 15.67 14.61 4.43
C ILE A 632 16.50 14.30 3.19
N THR A 633 17.63 15.00 2.99
CA THR A 633 18.54 14.74 1.88
C THR A 633 19.15 13.35 1.98
N ALA A 634 19.63 12.96 3.16
CA ALA A 634 20.17 11.63 3.42
C ALA A 634 19.12 10.52 3.21
N ASN A 635 17.88 10.74 3.67
CA ASN A 635 16.76 9.82 3.42
C ASN A 635 16.43 9.72 1.93
N THR A 636 16.46 10.84 1.20
CA THR A 636 16.25 10.86 -0.26
C THR A 636 17.34 10.07 -0.97
N ASP A 637 18.60 10.23 -0.59
CA ASP A 637 19.72 9.47 -1.14
C ASP A 637 19.60 7.98 -0.84
N ALA A 638 19.22 7.61 0.39
CA ALA A 638 18.97 6.22 0.77
C ALA A 638 17.82 5.60 -0.04
N ILE A 639 16.71 6.33 -0.23
CA ILE A 639 15.58 5.91 -1.05
C ILE A 639 16.03 5.73 -2.51
N ASN A 640 16.82 6.66 -3.07
CA ASN A 640 17.34 6.54 -4.42
C ASN A 640 18.26 5.30 -4.58
N LEU A 641 19.06 5.00 -3.56
CA LEU A 641 19.91 3.81 -3.52
C LEU A 641 19.09 2.52 -3.47
N ILE A 642 18.02 2.50 -2.67
CA ILE A 642 17.06 1.39 -2.60
C ILE A 642 16.33 1.25 -3.94
N ASN A 643 15.83 2.34 -4.52
CA ASN A 643 15.15 2.35 -5.83
C ASN A 643 16.08 1.91 -6.96
N ALA A 644 17.37 2.21 -6.89
CA ALA A 644 18.37 1.72 -7.84
C ALA A 644 18.70 0.22 -7.63
N ALA A 645 18.63 -0.27 -6.39
CA ALA A 645 18.91 -1.67 -6.05
C ALA A 645 17.70 -2.60 -6.24
N LEU A 646 16.48 -2.09 -6.13
CA LEU A 646 15.23 -2.85 -6.22
C LEU A 646 15.07 -3.62 -7.56
N PRO A 647 15.40 -3.05 -8.73
CA PRO A 647 15.36 -3.78 -10.00
C PRO A 647 16.37 -4.92 -10.13
N GLY A 648 17.44 -4.94 -9.31
CA GLY A 648 18.51 -5.94 -9.36
C GLY A 648 18.40 -7.07 -8.32
N LYS A 649 17.50 -6.96 -7.35
CA LYS A 649 17.26 -7.99 -6.31
C LYS A 649 16.38 -9.15 -6.79
N ALA A 650 15.58 -8.95 -7.84
CA ALA A 650 15.16 -10.03 -8.71
C ALA A 650 16.30 -10.28 -9.70
N SER A 651 17.29 -11.08 -9.31
CA SER A 651 18.48 -11.31 -10.14
C SER A 651 18.04 -11.89 -11.48
N THR A 652 18.06 -11.06 -12.53
CA THR A 652 17.80 -11.47 -13.92
C THR A 652 18.64 -12.69 -14.29
N SER A 653 19.82 -12.85 -13.69
CA SER A 653 20.66 -14.05 -13.78
C SER A 653 20.07 -15.27 -13.09
N ALA A 654 19.49 -15.16 -11.90
CA ALA A 654 18.82 -16.29 -11.22
C ALA A 654 17.50 -16.64 -11.89
N LEU A 655 16.73 -15.66 -12.37
CA LEU A 655 15.50 -15.89 -13.12
C LEU A 655 15.80 -16.47 -14.50
N ALA A 656 16.86 -16.01 -15.18
CA ALA A 656 17.32 -16.62 -16.44
C ALA A 656 17.89 -18.02 -16.22
N ALA A 657 18.61 -18.26 -15.12
CA ALA A 657 19.08 -19.59 -14.76
C ALA A 657 17.91 -20.53 -14.45
N LEU A 658 16.93 -20.08 -13.68
CA LEU A 658 15.72 -20.86 -13.37
C LEU A 658 14.88 -21.11 -14.62
N SER A 659 14.68 -20.10 -15.47
CA SER A 659 14.01 -20.24 -16.77
C SER A 659 14.74 -21.23 -17.67
N GLY A 660 16.07 -21.18 -17.71
CA GLY A 660 16.91 -22.16 -18.40
C GLY A 660 16.76 -23.58 -17.84
N THR A 661 16.79 -23.74 -16.51
CA THR A 661 16.59 -25.03 -15.84
C THR A 661 15.20 -25.59 -16.11
N VAL A 662 14.15 -24.78 -15.98
CA VAL A 662 12.75 -25.19 -16.24
C VAL A 662 12.55 -25.54 -17.71
N SER A 663 13.17 -24.80 -18.64
CA SER A 663 13.14 -25.12 -20.07
C SER A 663 13.83 -26.46 -20.35
N GLN A 664 15.03 -26.69 -19.78
CA GLN A 664 15.75 -27.95 -19.94
C GLN A 664 14.98 -29.12 -19.32
N GLN A 665 14.41 -28.94 -18.13
CA GLN A 665 13.54 -29.93 -17.51
C GLN A 665 12.32 -30.23 -18.38
N GLY A 666 11.74 -29.22 -19.04
CA GLY A 666 10.66 -29.42 -20.01
C GLY A 666 11.07 -30.30 -21.19
N GLU A 667 12.26 -30.09 -21.74
CA GLU A 667 12.82 -30.95 -22.81
C GLU A 667 13.09 -32.38 -22.31
N ASP A 668 13.68 -32.53 -21.11
CA ASP A 668 13.98 -33.83 -20.51
C ASP A 668 12.70 -34.62 -20.19
N ILE A 669 11.66 -33.95 -19.69
CA ILE A 669 10.34 -34.56 -19.45
C ILE A 669 9.71 -34.98 -20.77
N ALA A 670 9.78 -34.17 -21.82
CA ALA A 670 9.27 -34.53 -23.14
C ALA A 670 10.01 -35.74 -23.72
N ALA A 671 11.34 -35.80 -23.56
CA ALA A 671 12.16 -36.94 -23.95
C ALA A 671 11.78 -38.20 -23.15
N ASN A 672 11.60 -38.10 -21.84
CA ASN A 672 11.14 -39.20 -20.99
C ASN A 672 9.73 -39.67 -21.36
N SER A 673 8.80 -38.75 -21.64
CA SER A 673 7.44 -39.08 -22.11
C SER A 673 7.47 -39.84 -23.44
N ASN A 674 8.32 -39.42 -24.38
CA ASN A 674 8.52 -40.12 -25.64
C ASN A 674 9.14 -41.51 -25.42
N ALA A 675 10.11 -41.64 -24.52
CA ALA A 675 10.72 -42.92 -24.16
C ALA A 675 9.70 -43.87 -23.50
N ILE A 676 8.87 -43.37 -22.58
CA ILE A 676 7.78 -44.14 -21.95
C ILE A 676 6.76 -44.57 -23.00
N THR A 677 6.38 -43.69 -23.92
CA THR A 677 5.46 -44.03 -25.02
C THR A 677 6.05 -45.12 -25.92
N ALA A 678 7.34 -45.03 -26.25
CA ALA A 678 8.05 -46.03 -27.03
C ALA A 678 8.18 -47.37 -26.27
N ILE A 679 8.45 -47.34 -24.96
CA ILE A 679 8.46 -48.52 -24.09
C ILE A 679 7.06 -49.14 -24.03
N ASN A 680 6.00 -48.34 -23.87
CA ASN A 680 4.62 -48.82 -23.85
C ASN A 680 4.22 -49.45 -25.18
N ALA A 681 4.61 -48.86 -26.31
CA ALA A 681 4.41 -49.45 -27.64
C ALA A 681 5.21 -50.76 -27.81
N ALA A 682 6.48 -50.75 -27.42
CA ALA A 682 7.33 -51.95 -27.47
C ALA A 682 6.84 -53.05 -26.53
N LEU A 683 6.30 -52.71 -25.36
CA LEU A 683 5.71 -53.66 -24.41
C LEU A 683 4.39 -54.21 -24.95
N ALA A 684 3.56 -53.40 -25.61
CA ALA A 684 2.37 -53.88 -26.31
C ALA A 684 2.73 -54.88 -27.42
N ASP A 685 3.84 -54.64 -28.14
CA ASP A 685 4.36 -55.53 -29.19
C ASP A 685 5.12 -56.75 -28.63
N LYS A 686 5.75 -56.66 -27.45
CA LYS A 686 6.46 -57.78 -26.78
C LYS A 686 5.52 -58.64 -25.92
N ALA A 687 4.41 -58.08 -25.46
CA ALA A 687 3.23 -58.79 -24.96
C ALA A 687 2.36 -59.31 -26.12
N SER A 688 2.90 -59.38 -27.33
CA SER A 688 2.12 -59.82 -28.48
C SER A 688 1.79 -61.29 -28.34
N ALA A 689 0.48 -61.53 -28.46
CA ALA A 689 -0.09 -62.78 -28.89
C ALA A 689 0.71 -63.46 -30.00
N ALA A 690 1.55 -62.78 -30.80
CA ALA A 690 2.42 -63.41 -31.79
C ALA A 690 3.47 -64.35 -31.20
N ALA A 691 4.12 -64.02 -30.08
CA ALA A 691 5.08 -64.94 -29.44
C ALA A 691 4.35 -66.15 -28.81
N LEU A 692 3.19 -65.89 -28.18
CA LEU A 692 2.34 -66.94 -27.61
C LEU A 692 1.65 -67.79 -28.69
N THR A 693 1.29 -67.20 -29.83
CA THR A 693 0.70 -67.86 -31.01
C THR A 693 1.76 -68.64 -31.77
N SER A 694 3.00 -68.14 -31.83
CA SER A 694 4.14 -68.87 -32.38
C SER A 694 4.48 -70.07 -31.50
N LEU A 695 4.50 -69.90 -30.19
CA LEU A 695 4.70 -71.00 -29.24
C LEU A 695 3.52 -71.98 -29.27
N SER A 696 2.28 -71.49 -29.27
CA SER A 696 1.06 -72.31 -29.40
C SER A 696 1.03 -73.06 -30.73
N GLY A 697 1.45 -72.43 -31.83
CA GLY A 697 1.56 -73.05 -33.13
C GLY A 697 2.66 -74.11 -33.16
N THR A 698 3.82 -73.83 -32.56
CA THR A 698 4.91 -74.80 -32.42
C THR A 698 4.49 -75.99 -31.56
N VAL A 699 3.84 -75.76 -30.43
CA VAL A 699 3.34 -76.82 -29.53
C VAL A 699 2.23 -77.63 -30.18
N SER A 700 1.32 -76.99 -30.93
CA SER A 700 0.29 -77.69 -31.71
C SER A 700 0.93 -78.55 -32.79
N GLN A 701 1.88 -78.00 -33.56
CA GLN A 701 2.59 -78.73 -34.59
C GLN A 701 3.41 -79.89 -33.99
N GLN A 702 4.04 -79.69 -32.83
CA GLN A 702 4.70 -80.78 -32.11
C GLN A 702 3.71 -81.87 -31.68
N GLY A 703 2.49 -81.50 -31.25
CA GLY A 703 1.42 -82.45 -30.96
C GLY A 703 1.01 -83.26 -32.19
N ASP A 704 0.85 -82.59 -33.33
CA ASP A 704 0.54 -83.23 -34.61
C ASP A 704 1.70 -84.14 -35.08
N ASP A 705 2.95 -83.69 -34.97
CA ASP A 705 4.16 -84.45 -35.33
C ASP A 705 4.36 -85.67 -34.41
N ILE A 706 4.09 -85.55 -33.12
CA ILE A 706 4.12 -86.67 -32.16
C ILE A 706 3.03 -87.69 -32.52
N THR A 707 1.84 -87.23 -32.89
CA THR A 707 0.74 -88.08 -33.33
C THR A 707 1.11 -88.81 -34.62
N ALA A 708 1.65 -88.09 -35.61
CA ALA A 708 2.13 -88.67 -36.86
C ALA A 708 3.28 -89.66 -36.66
N ASN A 709 4.23 -89.37 -35.77
CA ASN A 709 5.31 -90.30 -35.40
C ASN A 709 4.76 -91.55 -34.70
N ALA A 710 3.75 -91.41 -33.84
CA ALA A 710 3.08 -92.54 -33.20
C ALA A 710 2.34 -93.42 -34.23
N GLU A 711 1.69 -92.81 -35.23
CA GLU A 711 1.04 -93.51 -36.35
C GLU A 711 2.06 -94.20 -37.27
N ALA A 712 3.18 -93.53 -37.58
CA ALA A 712 4.27 -94.10 -38.38
C ALA A 712 5.02 -95.24 -37.67
N LEU A 713 5.11 -95.23 -36.34
CA LEU A 713 5.63 -96.36 -35.54
C LEU A 713 4.74 -97.60 -35.64
N VAL A 714 3.46 -97.43 -35.98
CA VAL A 714 2.46 -98.49 -36.13
C VAL A 714 2.30 -98.94 -37.60
N ALA A 715 2.74 -98.12 -38.57
CA ALA A 715 2.54 -98.34 -40.00
C ALA A 715 3.83 -98.16 -40.82
N THR A 716 4.24 -99.19 -41.57
CA THR A 716 5.27 -99.08 -42.62
C THR A 716 4.60 -98.98 -43.99
N SER A 717 4.79 -97.84 -44.67
CA SER A 717 4.24 -97.58 -46.01
C SER A 717 5.35 -97.49 -47.05
N ALA A 718 5.19 -98.21 -48.15
CA ALA A 718 6.03 -98.09 -49.34
C ALA A 718 5.13 -97.90 -50.57
N ALA A 719 5.40 -96.86 -51.36
CA ALA A 719 4.61 -96.54 -52.54
C ALA A 719 5.49 -96.29 -53.77
N VAL A 720 5.06 -96.82 -54.92
CA VAL A 720 5.67 -96.57 -56.24
C VAL A 720 4.52 -96.39 -57.24
N GLY A 721 4.35 -95.18 -57.78
CA GLY A 721 3.27 -94.88 -58.73
C GLY A 721 1.88 -94.93 -58.07
N ARG A 722 0.97 -95.76 -58.60
CA ARG A 722 -0.40 -95.93 -58.09
C ARG A 722 -0.54 -97.09 -57.08
N VAL A 723 0.52 -97.86 -56.85
CA VAL A 723 0.51 -99.01 -55.93
C VAL A 723 1.11 -98.61 -54.59
N SER A 724 0.42 -98.94 -53.51
CA SER A 724 0.92 -98.76 -52.13
C SER A 724 0.81 -100.06 -51.36
N ALA A 725 1.86 -100.41 -50.62
CA ALA A 725 1.87 -101.51 -49.67
C ALA A 725 2.02 -100.94 -48.26
N ASN A 726 1.13 -101.33 -47.37
CA ASN A 726 1.13 -100.90 -45.98
C ASN A 726 1.18 -102.11 -45.06
N GLY A 727 2.13 -102.11 -44.13
CA GLY A 727 2.22 -103.08 -43.04
C GLY A 727 1.85 -102.40 -41.72
N TYR A 728 0.90 -102.97 -40.98
CA TYR A 728 0.46 -102.45 -39.68
C TYR A 728 0.72 -103.48 -38.58
N PHE A 729 1.33 -103.04 -37.47
CA PHE A 729 1.35 -103.75 -36.19
C PHE A 729 0.42 -103.03 -35.21
N ARG A 730 -0.79 -103.54 -35.00
CA ARG A 730 -1.81 -102.86 -34.19
C ARG A 730 -2.13 -103.67 -32.94
N VAL A 731 -1.97 -103.05 -31.77
CA VAL A 731 -2.49 -103.56 -30.50
C VAL A 731 -3.77 -102.80 -30.15
N THR A 732 -4.88 -103.50 -29.98
CA THR A 732 -6.17 -102.93 -29.58
C THR A 732 -6.60 -103.57 -28.28
N ASN A 733 -6.66 -102.76 -27.22
CA ASN A 733 -7.18 -103.16 -25.92
C ASN A 733 -8.46 -102.37 -25.66
N ASN A 734 -9.57 -103.07 -25.44
CA ASN A 734 -10.84 -102.46 -25.08
C ASN A 734 -11.37 -103.13 -23.81
N VAL A 735 -11.75 -102.33 -22.81
CA VAL A 735 -12.31 -102.80 -21.55
C VAL A 735 -13.54 -101.96 -21.26
N ASP A 736 -14.69 -102.62 -21.12
CA ASP A 736 -15.92 -102.01 -20.67
C ASP A 736 -16.58 -102.84 -19.56
N GLN A 737 -17.72 -102.36 -19.07
CA GLN A 737 -18.47 -103.01 -17.99
C GLN A 737 -19.03 -104.40 -18.36
N HIS A 738 -18.96 -104.81 -19.63
CA HIS A 738 -19.46 -106.09 -20.14
C HIS A 738 -18.32 -107.05 -20.56
N GLY A 739 -17.06 -106.61 -20.58
CA GLY A 739 -15.90 -107.49 -20.79
C GLY A 739 -14.65 -106.77 -21.31
N ALA A 740 -13.59 -107.56 -21.55
CA ALA A 740 -12.33 -107.09 -22.12
C ALA A 740 -12.00 -107.83 -23.43
N LEU A 741 -11.43 -107.09 -24.39
CA LEU A 741 -10.80 -107.57 -25.61
C LEU A 741 -9.36 -107.07 -25.63
N SER A 742 -8.40 -107.98 -25.73
CA SER A 742 -7.02 -107.66 -26.11
C SER A 742 -6.75 -108.33 -27.46
N ARG A 743 -6.52 -107.53 -28.50
CA ARG A 743 -6.21 -107.99 -29.86
C ARG A 743 -4.86 -107.45 -30.29
N ILE A 744 -3.98 -108.33 -30.74
CA ILE A 744 -2.77 -107.97 -31.47
C ILE A 744 -2.98 -108.39 -32.93
N GLY A 745 -2.95 -107.42 -33.84
CA GLY A 745 -3.14 -107.61 -35.28
C GLY A 745 -1.87 -107.28 -36.05
N LEU A 746 -1.46 -108.20 -36.92
CA LEU A 746 -0.50 -107.99 -37.99
C LEU A 746 -1.30 -107.92 -39.28
N LEU A 747 -1.22 -106.81 -40.00
CA LEU A 747 -2.02 -106.58 -41.20
C LEU A 747 -1.12 -106.12 -42.34
N ALA A 748 -1.23 -106.75 -43.49
CA ALA A 748 -0.66 -106.28 -44.74
C ALA A 748 -1.79 -106.01 -45.73
N THR A 749 -1.81 -104.79 -46.28
CA THR A 749 -2.77 -104.40 -47.30
C THR A 749 -2.04 -103.85 -48.52
N ILE A 750 -2.44 -104.29 -49.69
CA ILE A 750 -2.02 -103.70 -50.96
C ILE A 750 -3.23 -103.01 -51.57
N LEU A 751 -3.06 -101.75 -51.94
CA LEU A 751 -4.04 -101.00 -52.70
C LEU A 751 -3.49 -100.76 -54.10
N ASP A 752 -4.17 -101.30 -55.10
CA ASP A 752 -3.89 -101.08 -56.52
C ASP A 752 -5.19 -100.70 -57.24
N ASP A 753 -5.21 -99.49 -57.80
CA ASP A 753 -6.32 -98.91 -58.57
C ASP A 753 -7.73 -99.07 -57.95
N GLY A 754 -7.83 -98.99 -56.62
CA GLY A 754 -9.09 -99.08 -55.88
C GLY A 754 -9.53 -100.50 -55.50
N THR A 755 -8.74 -101.52 -55.84
CA THR A 755 -8.87 -102.88 -55.29
C THR A 755 -7.93 -103.06 -54.09
N SER A 756 -8.42 -103.70 -53.03
CA SER A 756 -7.66 -103.95 -51.79
C SER A 756 -7.52 -105.44 -51.56
N ASP A 757 -6.28 -105.92 -51.51
CA ASP A 757 -5.95 -107.27 -51.06
C ASP A 757 -5.45 -107.20 -49.62
N GLU A 758 -5.99 -108.06 -48.76
CA GLU A 758 -5.71 -108.07 -47.32
C GLU A 758 -5.16 -109.44 -46.89
N ALA A 759 -4.10 -109.41 -46.08
CA ALA A 759 -3.63 -110.57 -45.35
C ALA A 759 -3.37 -110.16 -43.89
N ALA A 760 -3.99 -110.85 -42.94
CA ALA A 760 -3.93 -110.50 -41.54
C ALA A 760 -3.76 -111.72 -40.62
N ILE A 761 -3.11 -111.49 -39.47
CA ILE A 761 -3.06 -112.42 -38.35
C ILE A 761 -3.50 -111.68 -37.10
N TYR A 762 -4.49 -112.20 -36.40
CA TYR A 762 -5.00 -111.65 -35.15
C TYR A 762 -4.82 -112.64 -34.00
N LEU A 763 -4.18 -112.21 -32.92
CA LEU A 763 -4.15 -112.90 -31.63
C LEU A 763 -5.16 -112.23 -30.71
N GLU A 764 -6.16 -112.98 -30.25
CA GLU A 764 -7.29 -112.42 -29.52
C GLU A 764 -7.50 -113.12 -28.17
N ALA A 765 -7.60 -112.32 -27.12
CA ALA A 765 -8.12 -112.71 -25.82
C ALA A 765 -9.43 -111.96 -25.53
N ARG A 766 -10.50 -112.69 -25.21
CA ARG A 766 -11.86 -112.13 -25.05
C ARG A 766 -12.52 -112.69 -23.81
N THR A 767 -13.20 -111.85 -23.02
CA THR A 767 -14.01 -112.31 -21.90
C THR A 767 -15.19 -113.16 -22.41
N GLY A 768 -15.33 -114.40 -21.94
CA GLY A 768 -16.47 -115.27 -22.24
C GLY A 768 -16.41 -116.07 -23.54
N GLU A 769 -15.36 -115.90 -24.37
CA GLU A 769 -15.10 -116.69 -25.57
C GLU A 769 -13.71 -117.36 -25.49
N PRO A 770 -13.45 -118.47 -26.22
CA PRO A 770 -12.11 -119.01 -26.35
C PRO A 770 -11.15 -118.00 -26.98
N ASN A 771 -9.94 -117.91 -26.43
CA ASN A 771 -8.84 -117.19 -27.07
C ASN A 771 -8.53 -117.86 -28.41
N ARG A 772 -8.23 -117.05 -29.43
CA ARG A 772 -8.02 -117.57 -30.80
C ARG A 772 -6.90 -116.84 -31.52
N VAL A 773 -6.30 -117.56 -32.46
CA VAL A 773 -5.47 -116.98 -33.52
C VAL A 773 -6.24 -117.12 -34.82
N VAL A 774 -6.52 -115.99 -35.47
CA VAL A 774 -7.22 -115.95 -36.75
C VAL A 774 -6.23 -115.51 -37.81
N VAL A 775 -6.10 -116.29 -38.88
CA VAL A 775 -5.36 -115.89 -40.08
C VAL A 775 -6.38 -115.65 -41.17
N ASP A 776 -6.48 -114.41 -41.65
CA ASP A 776 -7.33 -114.03 -42.78
C ASP A 776 -6.42 -113.77 -43.96
N ALA A 777 -6.32 -114.73 -44.87
CA ALA A 777 -5.51 -114.66 -46.07
C ALA A 777 -5.99 -115.69 -47.08
N GLU A 778 -5.80 -115.43 -48.37
CA GLU A 778 -6.08 -116.41 -49.42
C GLU A 778 -5.22 -117.68 -49.27
N ARG A 779 -3.99 -117.51 -48.76
CA ARG A 779 -3.02 -118.58 -48.54
C ARG A 779 -2.22 -118.36 -47.27
N PHE A 780 -2.21 -119.34 -46.37
CA PHE A 780 -1.39 -119.33 -45.15
C PHE A 780 -0.39 -120.50 -45.19
N ALA A 781 0.90 -120.20 -45.22
CA ALA A 781 1.97 -121.19 -45.35
C ALA A 781 2.99 -121.07 -44.23
N ILE A 782 3.45 -122.21 -43.71
CA ILE A 782 4.68 -122.29 -42.93
C ILE A 782 5.75 -122.78 -43.90
N ALA A 783 6.74 -121.95 -44.17
CA ALA A 783 7.80 -122.22 -45.12
C ALA A 783 9.16 -122.25 -44.43
N ASP A 784 10.01 -123.18 -44.83
CA ASP A 784 11.43 -123.23 -44.48
C ASP A 784 12.26 -122.82 -45.70
N ASN A 785 13.07 -121.77 -45.54
CA ASN A 785 13.84 -121.19 -46.63
C ASN A 785 15.32 -121.64 -46.55
N ASN A 786 15.63 -122.76 -47.19
CA ASN A 786 16.99 -123.28 -47.31
C ASN A 786 17.70 -122.76 -48.56
N GLY A 787 17.70 -121.43 -48.75
CA GLY A 787 18.49 -120.70 -49.75
C GLY A 787 17.93 -120.76 -51.18
N ALA A 788 17.95 -121.93 -51.83
CA ALA A 788 17.59 -122.07 -53.26
C ALA A 788 16.21 -122.70 -53.50
N ASN A 789 15.64 -123.37 -52.49
CA ASN A 789 14.30 -123.96 -52.55
C ASN A 789 13.55 -123.60 -51.26
N VAL A 790 12.32 -123.10 -51.42
CA VAL A 790 11.41 -122.86 -50.30
C VAL A 790 10.58 -124.12 -50.10
N ALA A 791 10.85 -124.87 -49.02
CA ALA A 791 10.02 -125.99 -48.63
C ALA A 791 8.80 -125.46 -47.88
N VAL A 792 7.59 -125.90 -48.23
CA VAL A 792 6.35 -125.45 -47.59
C VAL A 792 5.65 -126.66 -46.96
N PRO A 793 6.16 -127.17 -45.81
CA PRO A 793 5.64 -128.38 -45.19
C PRO A 793 4.18 -128.28 -44.74
N PHE A 794 3.65 -127.06 -44.59
CA PHE A 794 2.25 -126.80 -44.26
C PHE A 794 1.74 -125.60 -45.05
N VAL A 795 0.61 -125.74 -45.72
CA VAL A 795 -0.09 -124.63 -46.36
C VAL A 795 -1.60 -124.82 -46.37
N VAL A 796 -2.33 -123.76 -46.05
CA VAL A 796 -3.76 -123.61 -46.31
C VAL A 796 -3.91 -122.82 -47.60
N ASP A 797 -4.54 -123.40 -48.61
CA ASP A 797 -4.77 -122.78 -49.92
C ASP A 797 -6.13 -123.21 -50.47
N GLY A 798 -6.95 -122.26 -50.92
CA GLY A 798 -8.29 -122.53 -51.44
C GLY A 798 -9.20 -123.29 -50.48
N GLY A 799 -9.06 -123.03 -49.17
CA GLY A 799 -9.84 -123.68 -48.10
C GLY A 799 -9.43 -125.13 -47.78
N LYS A 800 -8.31 -125.60 -48.33
CA LYS A 800 -7.76 -126.95 -48.08
C LYS A 800 -6.39 -126.84 -47.43
N VAL A 801 -6.07 -127.81 -46.55
CA VAL A 801 -4.75 -127.94 -45.95
C VAL A 801 -3.94 -128.93 -46.77
N TYR A 802 -2.76 -128.52 -47.22
CA TYR A 802 -1.75 -129.35 -47.84
C TYR A 802 -0.55 -129.46 -46.89
N MET A 803 -0.09 -130.68 -46.67
CA MET A 803 1.09 -130.97 -45.86
C MET A 803 1.90 -132.08 -46.54
N ASP A 804 3.23 -131.94 -46.59
CA ASP A 804 4.11 -132.96 -47.18
C ASP A 804 4.12 -134.24 -46.34
N TYR A 805 4.26 -134.08 -45.02
CA TYR A 805 4.20 -135.17 -44.05
C TYR A 805 3.38 -134.75 -42.84
N ALA A 806 2.31 -135.50 -42.53
CA ALA A 806 1.51 -135.31 -41.33
C ALA A 806 1.75 -136.48 -40.35
N PHE A 807 2.47 -136.22 -39.27
CA PHE A 807 2.61 -137.17 -38.16
C PHE A 807 1.44 -136.99 -37.19
N ILE A 808 0.35 -137.75 -37.39
CA ILE A 808 -0.87 -137.67 -36.59
C ILE A 808 -0.83 -138.77 -35.51
N ARG A 809 -0.90 -138.37 -34.23
CA ARG A 809 -0.89 -139.33 -33.11
C ARG A 809 -2.15 -140.18 -33.06
N ASP A 810 -3.32 -139.52 -33.16
CA ASP A 810 -4.64 -140.14 -33.25
C ASP A 810 -5.47 -139.40 -34.31
N LEU A 811 -5.89 -140.08 -35.37
CA LEU A 811 -6.77 -139.50 -36.40
C LEU A 811 -8.24 -139.81 -36.06
N SER A 812 -9.03 -138.77 -35.78
CA SER A 812 -10.49 -138.85 -35.66
C SER A 812 -11.13 -137.94 -36.71
N ALA A 813 -11.82 -138.52 -37.69
CA ALA A 813 -12.46 -137.80 -38.78
C ALA A 813 -13.87 -138.36 -39.06
N THR A 814 -14.84 -137.47 -39.33
CA THR A 814 -16.22 -137.86 -39.66
C THR A 814 -16.30 -138.64 -40.98
N ALA A 815 -15.41 -138.32 -41.94
CA ALA A 815 -15.13 -139.09 -43.14
C ALA A 815 -13.71 -138.74 -43.62
N ALA A 816 -12.92 -139.72 -44.06
CA ALA A 816 -11.60 -139.50 -44.64
C ALA A 816 -11.45 -140.30 -45.94
N THR A 817 -11.06 -139.63 -47.03
CA THR A 817 -10.70 -140.29 -48.29
C THR A 817 -9.18 -140.47 -48.31
N ILE A 818 -8.73 -141.71 -48.13
CA ILE A 818 -7.30 -142.05 -48.03
C ILE A 818 -6.99 -142.96 -49.23
N GLY A 819 -6.25 -142.45 -50.22
CA GLY A 819 -6.08 -143.18 -51.49
C GLY A 819 -5.41 -144.56 -51.33
N THR A 820 -4.35 -144.65 -50.52
CA THR A 820 -3.81 -145.95 -50.10
C THR A 820 -3.22 -145.83 -48.70
N PHE A 821 -3.86 -146.47 -47.72
CA PHE A 821 -3.31 -146.61 -46.38
C PHE A 821 -2.38 -147.81 -46.35
N ARG A 822 -1.13 -147.64 -45.90
CA ARG A 822 -0.19 -148.74 -45.69
C ARG A 822 0.29 -148.71 -44.25
N THR A 823 0.24 -149.85 -43.56
CA THR A 823 0.77 -149.94 -42.18
C THR A 823 2.30 -149.89 -42.13
N SER A 824 3.00 -150.11 -43.25
CA SER A 824 4.45 -149.97 -43.41
C SER A 824 4.77 -149.64 -44.88
N PRO A 825 5.86 -148.90 -45.21
CA PRO A 825 6.23 -148.60 -46.59
C PRO A 825 6.59 -149.86 -47.43
N ALA A 826 7.09 -150.91 -46.79
CA ALA A 826 7.50 -152.17 -47.42
C ALA A 826 7.48 -153.35 -46.42
N GLY A 827 7.63 -154.58 -46.92
CA GLY A 827 7.60 -155.80 -46.10
C GLY A 827 6.18 -156.17 -45.62
N GLU A 828 6.08 -156.71 -44.40
CA GLU A 828 4.80 -157.09 -43.79
C GLU A 828 3.95 -155.86 -43.56
N ARG A 829 2.83 -155.76 -44.28
CA ARG A 829 1.96 -154.59 -44.22
C ARG A 829 0.56 -154.93 -44.66
N THR A 830 -0.40 -154.19 -44.12
CA THR A 830 -1.75 -154.12 -44.68
C THR A 830 -1.82 -152.85 -45.52
N GLU A 831 -2.12 -153.01 -46.79
CA GLU A 831 -2.49 -151.94 -47.69
C GLU A 831 -4.00 -151.90 -47.85
N ILE A 832 -4.62 -150.75 -47.69
CA ILE A 832 -6.03 -150.51 -47.97
C ILE A 832 -6.04 -149.47 -49.09
N SER A 833 -6.52 -149.82 -50.27
CA SER A 833 -6.70 -148.92 -51.40
C SER A 833 -8.15 -148.95 -51.88
N ASP A 834 -8.50 -148.02 -52.78
CA ASP A 834 -9.87 -147.91 -53.33
C ASP A 834 -10.39 -149.24 -53.91
N ASN A 835 -9.49 -150.08 -54.43
CA ASN A 835 -9.85 -151.33 -55.09
C ASN A 835 -9.71 -152.57 -54.20
N GLY A 836 -9.27 -152.44 -52.95
CA GLY A 836 -9.24 -153.57 -52.02
C GLY A 836 -8.27 -153.44 -50.85
N VAL A 837 -8.37 -154.38 -49.92
CA VAL A 837 -7.43 -154.57 -48.81
C VAL A 837 -6.49 -155.70 -49.16
N VAL A 838 -5.19 -155.42 -49.13
CA VAL A 838 -4.12 -156.38 -49.43
C VAL A 838 -3.17 -156.47 -48.25
N VAL A 839 -3.05 -157.66 -47.66
CA VAL A 839 -2.08 -157.93 -46.60
C VAL A 839 -0.89 -158.66 -47.21
N TYR A 840 0.30 -158.12 -47.00
CA TYR A 840 1.58 -158.67 -47.43
C TYR A 840 2.30 -159.30 -46.24
N ASP A 841 3.04 -160.39 -46.46
CA ASP A 841 3.98 -160.91 -45.47
C ASP A 841 5.31 -160.15 -45.46
N ASN A 842 6.20 -160.54 -44.55
CA ASN A 842 7.52 -159.93 -44.39
C ASN A 842 8.43 -160.04 -45.62
N ALA A 843 8.17 -161.00 -46.53
CA ALA A 843 8.88 -161.13 -47.80
C ALA A 843 8.23 -160.30 -48.93
N GLY A 844 7.15 -159.57 -48.64
CA GLY A 844 6.42 -158.74 -49.60
C GLY A 844 5.46 -159.52 -50.50
N ASN A 845 5.14 -160.76 -50.15
CA ASN A 845 4.16 -161.57 -50.89
C ASN A 845 2.75 -161.32 -50.37
N VAL A 846 1.77 -161.24 -51.28
CA VAL A 846 0.35 -161.09 -50.91
C VAL A 846 -0.13 -162.35 -50.20
N ARG A 847 -0.61 -162.19 -48.97
CA ARG A 847 -1.22 -163.25 -48.14
C ARG A 847 -2.73 -163.21 -48.17
N VAL A 848 -3.30 -162.01 -48.21
CA VAL A 848 -4.76 -161.80 -48.24
C VAL A 848 -5.04 -160.67 -49.21
N LYS A 849 -5.97 -160.88 -50.15
CA LYS A 849 -6.50 -159.85 -51.05
C LYS A 849 -8.03 -159.90 -50.95
N LEU A 850 -8.64 -158.80 -50.56
CA LEU A 850 -10.09 -158.65 -50.38
C LEU A 850 -10.56 -157.43 -51.19
N GLY A 851 -11.42 -157.64 -52.18
CA GLY A 851 -11.77 -156.61 -53.15
C GLY A 851 -10.84 -156.67 -54.36
N ASP A 852 -11.40 -157.15 -55.46
CA ASP A 852 -10.91 -157.00 -56.82
C ASP A 852 -12.14 -157.20 -57.70
N LEU A 853 -12.70 -156.12 -58.26
CA LEU A 853 -13.79 -156.22 -59.24
C LEU A 853 -13.29 -156.09 -60.68
N SER A 854 -11.96 -156.18 -60.88
CA SER A 854 -11.34 -156.57 -62.17
C SER A 854 -9.86 -156.94 -62.04
#